data_AF-A0ABD6WKN0-F1
#
_entry.id   AF-A0ABD6WKN0-F1
#
_cell.length_a   1.000
_cell.length_b   1.000
_cell.length_c   1.000
_cell.angle_alpha   90.00
_cell.angle_beta   90.00
_cell.angle_gamma   90.00
#
_symmetry.space_group_name_H-M   'P 1'
#
loop_
_entity.id
_entity.type
_entity.pdbx_description
1 polymer ?
#
loop_
_entity_poly.entity_id
_entity_poly.type
_entity_poly.pdbx_seq_one_letter_code
_entity_poly.pdbx_strand_id
1 'polypeptide(L)'
;MRSTCRGSPALSGSRSCRRTSSRAATTGSSGRPTPTPTWPRSGTIPVPDAEQGHRGDRPRRDARSRPGAQTHESRAVAGAKWTAFSVIGGSLGQILQIFVLARILGQEEFGLVAMITILNSLLDVFIGLGLTNALIVRRSVTSSELSSVHWLNVGFSALVVLIVAGASPAVAAFFHAPGAWPLLVIGSSAFLITSWGQAARAMLEKRLLFKPLGVADVLFAALLLSVSLVLALAGAGAASAAWAVVVASAGRTAVFLVAGRRYFRLRRRFRWSDTRRFLSFGVLQSLDGVLNYIGNTLSSISTGRFVSTAALGGYNLAFNVGVSIPGRINPIITRVLFPYFALIQDDLGRIRQNYLRMVTLCGLASIPLLVGVALTAEDVMVLVFGRTWAGYGEVLALLAVVGMLRALGNPLGSLLQATDNVRLGLAFNLVRTTVNIPLVIVSTMTGGVLGAAWSMVAMGAMSYVIGFLCLRRITRATLREYLASTLSPFLHSVPLALAVVAVGLLLQSSPTVLRFAAQVVAAVLALLITLVLSRDATVVLLVGTARARSSRAPARTVAVLLPVEERFDGTGGAVASWVRNAYRPLSSTLSVEVFCPAASPDFASGVPLAPLRSYSALDRLLRGASRAAGALTRRNPHGVLRLLTLQGVVWVWWCSPSLARADVVHIHNRPGYAVQLRRSGYAGRIVLHMHNDAVDSVESWVRRGFGARRGVDEVLRSVDDWAFCSGYLRRRAVDLLGLPGDRSSVLYNGATVVAGARSDRRRPEVVSALFAGRLIAEKGVVEAVRVCGAANRIAPTTLDVYGGKATGSSTGDSPYIRRVREEARRVNEECGVERVRVHGFVTPHVLLEEMARADVLLYPCRWEEPFGMVLVDAMSVGTPVVAPARGGIPEIIDDGLDGRLLPPDADDQEFAEAIVGLALSDRYPAMARRAVEKASTLFSWDSIAEELQRVLRADGPVLTGDRR
;
A
#
# COMPACT_ATOMS: atom_id res chain seq x y z
N MET A 1 -0.93 -67.13 3.34
CA MET A 1 -0.31 -67.30 2.01
C MET A 1 1.11 -66.72 2.10
N ARG A 2 2.22 -67.41 1.75
CA ARG A 2 2.71 -67.76 0.38
C ARG A 2 2.71 -66.54 -0.55
N SER A 3 3.82 -66.08 -1.17
CA SER A 3 5.26 -66.44 -1.17
C SER A 3 6.05 -65.33 -1.90
N THR A 4 7.35 -65.05 -1.75
CA THR A 4 8.49 -65.78 -1.11
C THR A 4 9.62 -64.81 -0.66
N CYS A 5 10.50 -65.30 0.24
CA CYS A 5 11.83 -64.87 0.73
C CYS A 5 12.53 -63.58 0.18
N ARG A 6 13.21 -62.74 0.98
CA ARG A 6 14.27 -62.91 2.03
C ARG A 6 15.64 -63.43 1.51
N GLY A 7 16.74 -62.76 1.89
CA GLY A 7 18.10 -63.34 1.84
C GLY A 7 19.26 -62.32 1.66
N SER A 8 20.22 -62.32 2.57
CA SER A 8 21.57 -61.71 2.48
C SER A 8 22.60 -62.82 2.86
N PRO A 9 23.95 -62.64 2.95
CA PRO A 9 24.80 -61.44 2.76
C PRO A 9 26.17 -61.67 2.03
N ALA A 10 27.06 -60.68 2.11
CA ALA A 10 28.54 -60.76 2.22
C ALA A 10 29.49 -61.22 1.07
N LEU A 11 30.26 -60.23 0.56
CA LEU A 11 31.73 -60.20 0.33
C LEU A 11 32.48 -61.08 -0.72
N SER A 12 33.52 -60.46 -1.32
CA SER A 12 34.54 -60.97 -2.28
C SER A 12 34.04 -61.30 -3.71
N GLY A 13 34.86 -61.23 -4.78
CA GLY A 13 36.20 -60.62 -4.90
C GLY A 13 36.95 -60.84 -6.24
N SER A 14 37.35 -59.75 -6.92
CA SER A 14 38.38 -59.65 -7.99
C SER A 14 38.08 -60.15 -9.44
N ARG A 15 38.84 -59.59 -10.41
CA ARG A 15 38.98 -59.98 -11.86
C ARG A 15 37.74 -59.72 -12.75
N SER A 16 37.78 -59.57 -14.08
CA SER A 16 38.74 -59.03 -15.10
C SER A 16 38.00 -58.98 -16.49
N CYS A 17 38.45 -58.52 -17.67
CA CYS A 17 39.70 -57.93 -18.22
C CYS A 17 39.45 -57.33 -19.64
N ARG A 18 40.32 -56.45 -20.16
CA ARG A 18 40.53 -56.11 -21.63
C ARG A 18 39.37 -55.41 -22.36
N ARG A 19 39.44 -54.85 -23.60
CA ARG A 19 40.43 -54.64 -24.73
C ARG A 19 39.87 -53.44 -25.59
N THR A 20 40.50 -52.62 -26.45
CA THR A 20 41.90 -52.19 -26.76
C THR A 20 41.93 -50.98 -27.73
N SER A 21 42.88 -50.03 -27.55
CA SER A 21 43.55 -49.23 -28.61
C SER A 21 42.75 -48.12 -29.38
N SER A 22 43.33 -47.17 -30.15
CA SER A 22 44.74 -46.98 -30.58
C SER A 22 45.13 -45.52 -30.96
N ARG A 23 46.42 -45.14 -30.77
CA ARG A 23 47.27 -44.15 -31.52
C ARG A 23 46.85 -42.65 -31.62
N ALA A 24 47.70 -41.67 -32.00
CA ALA A 24 49.14 -41.40 -31.72
C ALA A 24 49.61 -39.99 -32.23
N ALA A 25 50.46 -39.30 -31.43
CA ALA A 25 51.60 -38.40 -31.80
C ALA A 25 51.51 -37.10 -32.67
N THR A 26 52.11 -36.01 -32.13
CA THR A 26 52.83 -34.86 -32.79
C THR A 26 52.09 -33.88 -33.73
N THR A 27 52.42 -32.59 -33.91
CA THR A 27 53.66 -31.77 -33.68
C THR A 27 53.38 -30.39 -32.99
N GLY A 28 54.32 -29.41 -33.03
CA GLY A 28 54.32 -28.14 -32.26
C GLY A 28 53.51 -26.94 -32.86
N SER A 29 53.74 -25.67 -32.47
CA SER A 29 54.87 -25.11 -31.71
C SER A 29 54.63 -23.71 -31.06
N SER A 30 55.57 -23.32 -30.17
CA SER A 30 55.98 -21.94 -29.79
C SER A 30 55.19 -21.14 -28.72
N GLY A 31 55.94 -20.32 -27.95
CA GLY A 31 55.45 -19.44 -26.87
C GLY A 31 56.13 -19.69 -25.50
N ARG A 32 56.96 -18.76 -25.00
CA ARG A 32 57.68 -18.87 -23.70
C ARG A 32 57.00 -18.06 -22.56
N PRO A 33 57.34 -18.29 -21.27
CA PRO A 33 56.38 -18.17 -20.17
C PRO A 33 56.39 -16.85 -19.39
N THR A 34 55.33 -16.66 -18.60
CA THR A 34 55.22 -15.67 -17.51
C THR A 34 55.90 -16.14 -16.22
N PRO A 35 56.61 -15.26 -15.48
CA PRO A 35 57.07 -15.56 -14.12
C PRO A 35 55.97 -15.31 -13.07
N THR A 36 55.85 -16.20 -12.09
CA THR A 36 55.30 -15.87 -10.76
C THR A 36 56.37 -15.16 -9.92
N PRO A 37 55.97 -14.42 -8.87
CA PRO A 37 56.50 -14.82 -7.56
C PRO A 37 55.57 -14.62 -6.34
N THR A 38 55.71 -15.54 -5.38
CA THR A 38 55.63 -15.38 -3.90
C THR A 38 54.50 -14.58 -3.22
N TRP A 39 53.79 -15.26 -2.32
CA TRP A 39 53.10 -14.67 -1.17
C TRP A 39 54.07 -14.50 0.02
N PRO A 40 54.14 -13.33 0.67
CA PRO A 40 54.70 -13.18 2.02
C PRO A 40 53.73 -13.66 3.11
N ARG A 41 54.27 -14.04 4.28
CA ARG A 41 53.49 -14.49 5.45
C ARG A 41 52.95 -13.33 6.31
N SER A 42 52.07 -13.70 7.22
CA SER A 42 51.56 -12.91 8.36
C SER A 42 52.57 -11.93 8.99
N GLY A 43 52.14 -10.67 9.16
CA GLY A 43 52.80 -9.65 9.98
C GLY A 43 51.77 -8.93 10.85
N THR A 44 52.16 -8.51 12.05
CA THR A 44 51.30 -7.85 13.03
C THR A 44 50.92 -6.43 12.63
N ILE A 45 49.72 -5.98 13.03
CA ILE A 45 49.26 -4.60 12.84
C ILE A 45 49.90 -3.69 13.90
N PRO A 46 50.64 -2.63 13.51
CA PRO A 46 51.09 -1.62 14.46
C PRO A 46 49.95 -0.65 14.81
N VAL A 47 49.79 -0.36 16.10
CA VAL A 47 48.94 0.73 16.60
C VAL A 47 49.79 2.02 16.62
N PRO A 48 49.30 3.18 16.14
CA PRO A 48 50.05 4.43 16.23
C PRO A 48 50.21 4.90 17.68
N ASP A 49 51.39 5.44 18.00
CA ASP A 49 51.81 5.80 19.35
C ASP A 49 50.98 6.92 20.01
N ALA A 50 51.02 6.94 21.35
CA ALA A 50 50.43 7.97 22.19
C ALA A 50 51.51 8.91 22.75
N GLU A 51 51.51 10.17 22.32
CA GLU A 51 52.34 11.21 22.94
C GLU A 51 51.81 11.59 24.33
N GLN A 52 52.69 11.63 25.34
CA GLN A 52 52.39 12.09 26.69
C GLN A 52 52.86 13.55 26.88
N GLY A 53 52.02 14.42 27.46
CA GLY A 53 52.25 15.88 27.41
C GLY A 53 51.66 16.72 28.56
N HIS A 54 51.54 16.15 29.77
CA HIS A 54 51.42 16.80 31.10
C HIS A 54 50.56 18.07 31.36
N ARG A 55 49.67 17.94 32.36
CA ARG A 55 49.21 18.93 33.37
C ARG A 55 48.35 20.14 32.93
N GLY A 56 47.21 20.31 33.62
CA GLY A 56 46.40 21.53 33.58
C GLY A 56 44.97 21.35 34.11
N ASP A 57 44.78 21.51 35.42
CA ASP A 57 43.48 21.31 36.08
C ASP A 57 42.44 22.39 35.72
N ARG A 58 41.18 21.96 35.49
CA ARG A 58 39.90 22.72 35.72
C ARG A 58 38.67 21.97 35.14
N PRO A 59 37.64 21.65 35.94
CA PRO A 59 36.43 21.02 35.45
C PRO A 59 35.51 22.02 34.72
N ARG A 60 35.59 22.09 33.38
CA ARG A 60 34.68 22.93 32.58
C ARG A 60 33.29 22.30 32.43
N ARG A 61 32.34 22.78 33.25
CA ARG A 61 30.91 22.76 32.94
C ARG A 61 30.66 23.48 31.60
N ASP A 62 30.35 22.74 30.52
CA ASP A 62 29.44 23.21 29.45
C ASP A 62 29.05 22.06 28.51
N ALA A 63 28.27 21.10 29.01
CA ALA A 63 27.69 20.01 28.21
C ALA A 63 26.50 20.50 27.35
N ARG A 64 26.67 21.63 26.63
CA ARG A 64 25.63 22.14 25.71
C ARG A 64 25.45 21.19 24.55
N SER A 65 24.21 20.71 24.41
CA SER A 65 23.75 19.74 23.43
C SER A 65 24.20 20.07 22.01
N ARG A 66 25.14 19.29 21.47
CA ARG A 66 25.36 19.23 20.02
C ARG A 66 24.14 18.56 19.38
N PRO A 67 23.45 19.19 18.41
CA PRO A 67 22.33 18.56 17.72
C PRO A 67 22.75 17.23 17.10
N GLY A 68 21.91 16.20 17.28
CA GLY A 68 22.32 14.80 17.17
C GLY A 68 23.04 14.41 15.88
N ALA A 69 24.03 13.53 16.02
CA ALA A 69 24.77 12.92 14.92
C ALA A 69 23.88 11.96 14.11
N GLN A 70 23.02 12.53 13.26
CA GLN A 70 22.16 11.82 12.33
C GLN A 70 22.93 10.77 11.52
N THR A 71 22.51 9.50 11.63
CA THR A 71 23.07 8.37 10.88
C THR A 71 23.01 8.62 9.38
N HIS A 72 23.94 8.02 8.63
CA HIS A 72 24.03 8.22 7.18
C HIS A 72 22.71 7.87 6.45
N GLU A 73 21.99 6.85 6.91
CA GLU A 73 20.67 6.46 6.42
C GLU A 73 19.63 7.56 6.61
N SER A 74 19.56 8.17 7.79
CA SER A 74 18.60 9.26 8.06
C SER A 74 18.85 10.49 7.17
N ARG A 75 20.11 10.75 6.81
CA ARG A 75 20.49 11.78 5.81
C ARG A 75 20.14 11.36 4.39
N ALA A 76 20.31 10.10 4.02
CA ALA A 76 19.89 9.58 2.71
C ALA A 76 18.37 9.67 2.53
N VAL A 77 17.56 9.30 3.54
CA VAL A 77 16.09 9.42 3.52
C VAL A 77 15.65 10.89 3.46
N ALA A 78 16.28 11.77 4.23
CA ALA A 78 16.02 13.21 4.13
C ALA A 78 16.41 13.75 2.73
N GLY A 79 17.52 13.28 2.17
CA GLY A 79 17.97 13.61 0.82
C GLY A 79 16.99 13.20 -0.26
N ALA A 80 16.50 11.95 -0.23
CA ALA A 80 15.50 11.45 -1.16
C ALA A 80 14.21 12.29 -1.17
N LYS A 81 13.78 12.80 -0.01
CA LYS A 81 12.64 13.72 0.08
C LYS A 81 12.92 15.07 -0.60
N TRP A 82 14.08 15.68 -0.37
CA TRP A 82 14.47 16.94 -1.03
C TRP A 82 14.60 16.78 -2.55
N THR A 83 15.19 15.67 -3.02
CA THR A 83 15.33 15.37 -4.45
C THR A 83 13.99 15.06 -5.13
N ALA A 84 13.05 14.39 -4.44
CA ALA A 84 11.69 14.20 -4.95
C ALA A 84 10.94 15.54 -5.06
N PHE A 85 11.02 16.38 -4.02
CA PHE A 85 10.44 17.72 -4.02
C PHE A 85 11.00 18.60 -5.16
N SER A 86 12.33 18.56 -5.38
CA SER A 86 12.95 19.40 -6.41
C SER A 86 12.65 18.96 -7.84
N VAL A 87 12.63 17.64 -8.11
CA VAL A 87 12.25 17.10 -9.42
C VAL A 87 10.79 17.43 -9.76
N ILE A 88 9.88 17.35 -8.78
CA ILE A 88 8.47 17.69 -8.97
C ILE A 88 8.30 19.20 -9.18
N GLY A 89 8.79 20.04 -8.25
CA GLY A 89 8.63 21.49 -8.32
C GLY A 89 9.31 22.11 -9.55
N GLY A 90 10.52 21.67 -9.89
CA GLY A 90 11.22 22.11 -11.09
C GLY A 90 10.53 21.68 -12.39
N SER A 91 9.95 20.47 -12.42
CA SER A 91 9.18 20.01 -13.59
C SER A 91 7.88 20.77 -13.76
N LEU A 92 7.15 21.06 -12.67
CA LEU A 92 5.93 21.88 -12.71
C LEU A 92 6.24 23.29 -13.24
N GLY A 93 7.29 23.94 -12.74
CA GLY A 93 7.73 25.25 -13.24
C GLY A 93 8.05 25.24 -14.74
N GLN A 94 8.72 24.19 -15.23
CA GLN A 94 9.04 24.06 -16.66
C GLN A 94 7.80 23.75 -17.53
N ILE A 95 6.87 22.92 -17.05
CA ILE A 95 5.60 22.65 -17.74
C ILE A 95 4.77 23.94 -17.84
N LEU A 96 4.69 24.72 -16.76
CA LEU A 96 4.02 26.02 -16.75
C LEU A 96 4.71 27.02 -17.69
N GLN A 97 6.04 27.01 -17.80
CA GLN A 97 6.75 27.88 -18.75
C GLN A 97 6.40 27.52 -20.20
N ILE A 98 6.39 26.23 -20.55
CA ILE A 98 6.00 25.75 -21.88
C ILE A 98 4.56 26.18 -22.22
N PHE A 99 3.63 26.00 -21.27
CA PHE A 99 2.23 26.44 -21.39
C PHE A 99 2.11 27.95 -21.62
N VAL A 100 2.78 28.76 -20.79
CA VAL A 100 2.74 30.23 -20.84
C VAL A 100 3.35 30.75 -22.14
N LEU A 101 4.51 30.24 -22.55
CA LEU A 101 5.16 30.68 -23.79
C LEU A 101 4.36 30.28 -25.03
N ALA A 102 3.81 29.06 -25.09
CA ALA A 102 3.00 28.62 -26.24
C ALA A 102 1.65 29.37 -26.36
N ARG A 103 1.22 30.06 -25.29
CA ARG A 103 0.04 30.93 -25.26
C ARG A 103 0.31 32.38 -25.69
N ILE A 104 1.55 32.86 -25.57
CA ILE A 104 1.94 34.26 -25.82
C ILE A 104 2.70 34.41 -27.14
N LEU A 105 3.61 33.48 -27.45
CA LEU A 105 4.49 33.53 -28.62
C LEU A 105 3.80 32.97 -29.87
N GLY A 106 4.17 33.50 -31.04
CA GLY A 106 3.78 32.94 -32.33
C GLY A 106 4.45 31.59 -32.62
N GLN A 107 3.93 30.83 -33.60
CA GLN A 107 4.49 29.50 -33.93
C GLN A 107 5.99 29.55 -34.28
N GLU A 108 6.41 30.55 -35.06
CA GLU A 108 7.82 30.71 -35.45
C GLU A 108 8.73 31.07 -34.27
N GLU A 109 8.31 32.00 -33.42
CA GLU A 109 9.06 32.36 -32.21
C GLU A 109 9.20 31.18 -31.26
N PHE A 110 8.14 30.41 -31.06
CA PHE A 110 8.20 29.18 -30.27
C PHE A 110 9.07 28.11 -30.96
N GLY A 111 9.15 28.11 -32.29
CA GLY A 111 10.15 27.37 -33.07
C GLY A 111 11.59 27.77 -32.75
N LEU A 112 11.88 29.07 -32.61
CA LEU A 112 13.18 29.55 -32.13
C LEU A 112 13.44 29.10 -30.68
N VAL A 113 12.44 29.16 -29.79
CA VAL A 113 12.54 28.62 -28.42
C VAL A 113 12.86 27.12 -28.42
N ALA A 114 12.28 26.36 -29.35
CA ALA A 114 12.61 24.95 -29.56
C ALA A 114 14.07 24.77 -30.01
N MET A 115 14.61 25.60 -30.92
CA MET A 115 16.03 25.54 -31.33
C MET A 115 17.00 25.82 -30.16
N ILE A 116 16.69 26.83 -29.32
CA ILE A 116 17.47 27.13 -28.10
C ILE A 116 17.43 25.94 -27.13
N THR A 117 16.25 25.33 -26.96
CA THR A 117 16.06 24.18 -26.07
C THR A 117 16.82 22.95 -26.57
N ILE A 118 16.85 22.73 -27.89
CA ILE A 118 17.63 21.68 -28.57
C ILE A 118 19.13 21.90 -28.32
N LEU A 119 19.67 23.10 -28.60
CA LEU A 119 21.07 23.43 -28.34
C LEU A 119 21.45 23.25 -26.87
N ASN A 120 20.67 23.80 -25.94
CA ASN A 120 20.95 23.69 -24.52
C ASN A 120 20.90 22.22 -24.04
N SER A 121 19.99 21.40 -24.59
CA SER A 121 19.93 19.96 -24.29
C SER A 121 21.14 19.17 -24.80
N LEU A 122 21.79 19.62 -25.90
CA LEU A 122 23.07 19.08 -26.35
C LEU A 122 24.22 19.52 -25.42
N LEU A 123 24.25 20.79 -25.04
CA LEU A 123 25.27 21.33 -24.13
C LEU A 123 25.21 20.67 -22.74
N ASP A 124 24.01 20.40 -22.24
CA ASP A 124 23.78 19.70 -20.97
C ASP A 124 24.44 18.30 -20.92
N VAL A 125 24.60 17.60 -22.06
CA VAL A 125 25.33 16.32 -22.14
C VAL A 125 26.80 16.46 -21.72
N PHE A 126 27.41 17.61 -22.01
CA PHE A 126 28.81 17.88 -21.71
C PHE A 126 29.04 18.55 -20.35
N ILE A 127 27.98 18.88 -19.59
CA ILE A 127 28.12 19.52 -18.27
C ILE A 127 28.97 18.64 -17.34
N GLY A 128 30.06 19.22 -16.84
CA GLY A 128 30.95 18.52 -15.93
C GLY A 128 31.85 17.47 -16.58
N LEU A 129 31.81 17.33 -17.93
CA LEU A 129 32.60 16.40 -18.76
C LEU A 129 32.56 14.93 -18.30
N GLY A 130 31.51 14.52 -17.56
CA GLY A 130 31.46 13.26 -16.81
C GLY A 130 32.46 13.15 -15.63
N LEU A 131 33.54 13.94 -15.63
CA LEU A 131 34.52 14.10 -14.54
C LEU A 131 33.82 14.42 -13.21
N THR A 132 32.80 15.27 -13.28
CA THR A 132 32.02 15.73 -12.12
C THR A 132 31.27 14.59 -11.44
N ASN A 133 30.78 13.59 -12.19
CA ASN A 133 30.19 12.38 -11.63
C ASN A 133 31.26 11.49 -10.99
N ALA A 134 32.44 11.37 -11.62
CA ALA A 134 33.55 10.60 -11.08
C ALA A 134 34.13 11.19 -9.77
N LEU A 135 33.99 12.52 -9.55
CA LEU A 135 34.28 13.15 -8.26
C LEU A 135 33.33 12.69 -7.14
N ILE A 136 32.07 12.35 -7.45
CA ILE A 136 31.08 11.86 -6.47
C ILE A 136 31.44 10.44 -6.03
N VAL A 137 31.76 9.56 -6.98
CA VAL A 137 32.03 8.12 -6.76
C VAL A 137 33.26 7.86 -5.87
N ARG A 138 34.34 8.65 -5.98
CA ARG A 138 35.55 8.45 -5.17
C ARG A 138 35.33 8.74 -3.69
N ARG A 139 35.76 7.85 -2.79
CA ARG A 139 35.68 8.06 -1.32
C ARG A 139 36.38 9.35 -0.86
N SER A 140 37.62 9.57 -1.29
CA SER A 140 38.40 10.80 -1.05
C SER A 140 38.74 11.51 -2.36
N VAL A 141 38.83 12.84 -2.30
CA VAL A 141 39.25 13.73 -3.40
C VAL A 141 40.06 14.86 -2.77
N THR A 142 41.25 15.12 -3.30
CA THR A 142 42.12 16.21 -2.84
C THR A 142 41.63 17.58 -3.33
N SER A 143 42.07 18.65 -2.66
CA SER A 143 41.83 20.01 -3.15
C SER A 143 42.55 20.35 -4.47
N SER A 144 43.54 19.53 -4.90
CA SER A 144 44.21 19.68 -6.20
C SER A 144 43.39 19.07 -7.33
N GLU A 145 42.89 17.83 -7.16
CA GLU A 145 41.98 17.18 -8.11
C GLU A 145 40.70 18.00 -8.30
N LEU A 146 40.06 18.43 -7.21
CA LEU A 146 38.82 19.21 -7.24
C LEU A 146 38.99 20.56 -7.96
N SER A 147 40.12 21.23 -7.73
CA SER A 147 40.49 22.49 -8.40
C SER A 147 40.77 22.27 -9.88
N SER A 148 41.51 21.22 -10.23
CA SER A 148 41.91 20.93 -11.61
C SER A 148 40.72 20.49 -12.48
N VAL A 149 39.80 19.69 -11.94
CA VAL A 149 38.55 19.32 -12.63
C VAL A 149 37.63 20.53 -12.79
N HIS A 150 37.55 21.43 -11.81
CA HIS A 150 36.77 22.67 -11.94
C HIS A 150 37.28 23.58 -13.07
N TRP A 151 38.59 23.89 -13.08
CA TRP A 151 39.14 24.75 -14.13
C TRP A 151 39.11 24.10 -15.51
N LEU A 152 39.26 22.78 -15.62
CA LEU A 152 39.07 22.06 -16.88
C LEU A 152 37.63 22.18 -17.40
N ASN A 153 36.64 22.05 -16.50
CA ASN A 153 35.23 22.19 -16.86
C ASN A 153 34.88 23.61 -17.32
N VAL A 154 35.34 24.64 -16.60
CA VAL A 154 35.09 26.04 -16.98
C VAL A 154 35.80 26.41 -18.29
N GLY A 155 37.05 26.00 -18.47
CA GLY A 155 37.81 26.24 -19.69
C GLY A 155 37.23 25.53 -20.92
N PHE A 156 36.80 24.27 -20.76
CA PHE A 156 36.08 23.55 -21.81
C PHE A 156 34.74 24.21 -22.14
N SER A 157 33.96 24.62 -21.13
CA SER A 157 32.67 25.28 -21.38
C SER A 157 32.84 26.63 -22.08
N ALA A 158 33.91 27.37 -21.80
CA ALA A 158 34.24 28.60 -22.53
C ALA A 158 34.60 28.31 -24.00
N LEU A 159 35.44 27.30 -24.26
CA LEU A 159 35.79 26.86 -25.62
C LEU A 159 34.54 26.43 -26.42
N VAL A 160 33.64 25.66 -25.80
CA VAL A 160 32.39 25.24 -26.45
C VAL A 160 31.46 26.42 -26.73
N VAL A 161 31.35 27.41 -25.84
CA VAL A 161 30.57 28.63 -26.12
C VAL A 161 31.18 29.45 -27.26
N LEU A 162 32.50 29.52 -27.38
CA LEU A 162 33.17 30.16 -28.53
C LEU A 162 32.91 29.41 -29.85
N ILE A 163 32.96 28.06 -29.83
CA ILE A 163 32.62 27.22 -30.99
C ILE A 163 31.14 27.40 -31.38
N VAL A 164 30.23 27.40 -30.41
CA VAL A 164 28.80 27.65 -30.64
C VAL A 164 28.57 29.05 -31.19
N ALA A 165 29.27 30.07 -30.71
CA ALA A 165 29.17 31.43 -31.25
C ALA A 165 29.63 31.48 -32.72
N GLY A 166 30.79 30.89 -33.05
CA GLY A 166 31.25 30.82 -34.44
C GLY A 166 30.33 30.01 -35.36
N ALA A 167 29.70 28.95 -34.85
CA ALA A 167 28.81 28.08 -35.63
C ALA A 167 27.35 28.61 -35.71
N SER A 168 26.90 29.45 -34.79
CA SER A 168 25.49 29.87 -34.68
C SER A 168 24.91 30.55 -35.93
N PRO A 169 25.66 31.35 -36.72
CA PRO A 169 25.17 31.83 -38.02
C PRO A 169 24.92 30.71 -39.03
N ALA A 170 25.80 29.70 -39.08
CA ALA A 170 25.63 28.54 -39.96
C ALA A 170 24.47 27.63 -39.50
N VAL A 171 24.24 27.50 -38.19
CA VAL A 171 23.09 26.79 -37.63
C VAL A 171 21.78 27.54 -37.93
N ALA A 172 21.77 28.88 -37.80
CA ALA A 172 20.64 29.72 -38.17
C ALA A 172 20.30 29.60 -39.67
N ALA A 173 21.32 29.62 -40.54
CA ALA A 173 21.15 29.40 -41.97
C ALA A 173 20.66 27.97 -42.30
N PHE A 174 21.18 26.93 -41.62
CA PHE A 174 20.71 25.56 -41.77
C PHE A 174 19.21 25.42 -41.48
N PHE A 175 18.70 26.09 -40.44
CA PHE A 175 17.27 26.09 -40.09
C PHE A 175 16.42 27.11 -40.85
N HIS A 176 16.97 27.85 -41.81
CA HIS A 176 16.29 28.98 -42.50
C HIS A 176 15.72 30.03 -41.52
N ALA A 177 16.39 30.21 -40.39
CA ALA A 177 15.90 30.95 -39.23
C ALA A 177 16.94 31.99 -38.77
N PRO A 178 17.11 33.12 -39.47
CA PRO A 178 18.15 34.12 -39.16
C PRO A 178 18.05 34.67 -37.73
N GLY A 179 16.82 34.79 -37.19
CA GLY A 179 16.58 35.18 -35.80
C GLY A 179 17.08 34.20 -34.74
N ALA A 180 17.50 32.98 -35.12
CA ALA A 180 18.08 32.01 -34.18
C ALA A 180 19.50 32.38 -33.73
N TRP A 181 20.32 33.00 -34.61
CA TRP A 181 21.74 33.27 -34.37
C TRP A 181 22.04 33.92 -32.99
N PRO A 182 21.44 35.07 -32.62
CA PRO A 182 21.77 35.71 -31.34
C PRO A 182 21.20 34.94 -30.15
N LEU A 183 20.08 34.23 -30.35
CA LEU A 183 19.40 33.46 -29.30
C LEU A 183 20.17 32.19 -28.92
N LEU A 184 20.82 31.55 -29.89
CA LEU A 184 21.72 30.41 -29.68
C LEU A 184 22.96 30.85 -28.88
N VAL A 185 23.53 32.02 -29.19
CA VAL A 185 24.64 32.62 -28.42
C VAL A 185 24.22 32.90 -26.98
N ILE A 186 23.12 33.64 -26.78
CA ILE A 186 22.60 33.97 -25.44
C ILE A 186 22.31 32.69 -24.64
N GLY A 187 21.61 31.71 -25.23
CA GLY A 187 21.33 30.42 -24.61
C GLY A 187 22.59 29.68 -24.17
N SER A 188 23.60 29.60 -25.05
CA SER A 188 24.87 28.92 -24.75
C SER A 188 25.63 29.52 -23.57
N SER A 189 25.48 30.83 -23.30
CA SER A 189 26.11 31.47 -22.14
C SER A 189 25.65 30.85 -20.80
N ALA A 190 24.43 30.30 -20.74
CA ALA A 190 23.91 29.60 -19.57
C ALA A 190 24.70 28.31 -19.25
N PHE A 191 25.24 27.62 -20.27
CA PHE A 191 26.12 26.45 -20.09
C PHE A 191 27.45 26.85 -19.45
N LEU A 192 28.08 27.93 -19.93
CA LEU A 192 29.28 28.50 -19.30
C LEU A 192 29.00 28.92 -17.86
N ILE A 193 27.93 29.66 -17.59
CA ILE A 193 27.53 30.07 -16.22
C ILE A 193 27.28 28.85 -15.32
N THR A 194 26.66 27.80 -15.85
CA THR A 194 26.38 26.55 -15.13
C THR A 194 27.66 25.76 -14.82
N SER A 195 28.70 25.88 -15.64
CA SER A 195 30.00 25.20 -15.46
C SER A 195 30.71 25.60 -14.14
N TRP A 196 30.60 26.85 -13.72
CA TRP A 196 31.18 27.37 -12.47
C TRP A 196 30.57 26.69 -11.23
N GLY A 197 29.26 26.40 -11.26
CA GLY A 197 28.55 25.78 -10.15
C GLY A 197 28.83 24.29 -9.94
N GLN A 198 29.33 23.56 -10.97
CA GLN A 198 29.34 22.09 -10.97
C GLN A 198 30.20 21.46 -9.87
N ALA A 199 31.41 21.96 -9.65
CA ALA A 199 32.30 21.41 -8.62
C ALA A 199 31.74 21.61 -7.19
N ALA A 200 30.97 22.69 -6.98
CA ALA A 200 30.27 22.93 -5.73
C ALA A 200 29.01 22.04 -5.61
N ARG A 201 28.21 21.90 -6.67
CA ARG A 201 27.04 20.99 -6.77
C ARG A 201 27.44 19.55 -6.42
N ALA A 202 28.47 19.01 -7.08
CA ALA A 202 28.95 17.65 -6.84
C ALA A 202 29.46 17.45 -5.40
N MET A 203 30.07 18.46 -4.78
CA MET A 203 30.52 18.39 -3.39
C MET A 203 29.35 18.44 -2.38
N LEU A 204 28.26 19.14 -2.70
CA LEU A 204 27.01 19.12 -1.92
C LEU A 204 26.32 17.76 -2.04
N GLU A 205 26.17 17.24 -3.26
CA GLU A 205 25.56 15.94 -3.56
C GLU A 205 26.32 14.78 -2.90
N LYS A 206 27.66 14.74 -3.05
CA LYS A 206 28.56 13.79 -2.38
C LYS A 206 28.47 13.81 -0.85
N ARG A 207 28.13 14.96 -0.25
CA ARG A 207 27.94 15.12 1.20
C ARG A 207 26.48 14.94 1.65
N LEU A 208 25.60 14.51 0.74
CA LEU A 208 24.15 14.33 0.94
C LEU A 208 23.42 15.61 1.37
N LEU A 209 23.94 16.78 0.98
CA LEU A 209 23.41 18.11 1.32
C LEU A 209 22.37 18.55 0.28
N PHE A 210 21.28 17.79 0.15
CA PHE A 210 20.27 18.01 -0.89
C PHE A 210 19.36 19.23 -0.66
N LYS A 211 19.26 19.78 0.57
CA LYS A 211 18.43 20.98 0.83
C LYS A 211 18.82 22.20 -0.03
N PRO A 212 20.09 22.68 -0.05
CA PRO A 212 20.47 23.79 -0.93
C PRO A 212 20.34 23.46 -2.43
N LEU A 213 20.48 22.19 -2.81
CA LEU A 213 20.25 21.76 -4.20
C LEU A 213 18.78 21.93 -4.58
N GLY A 214 17.87 21.33 -3.81
CA GLY A 214 16.44 21.35 -4.10
C GLY A 214 15.77 22.71 -3.92
N VAL A 215 16.27 23.55 -3.00
CA VAL A 215 15.82 24.95 -2.89
C VAL A 215 16.21 25.75 -4.14
N ALA A 216 17.43 25.57 -4.66
CA ALA A 216 17.86 26.26 -5.89
C ALA A 216 17.07 25.78 -7.12
N ASP A 217 16.90 24.47 -7.29
CA ASP A 217 16.14 23.90 -8.41
C ASP A 217 14.70 24.47 -8.48
N VAL A 218 14.00 24.56 -7.36
CA VAL A 218 12.61 25.06 -7.31
C VAL A 218 12.54 26.59 -7.42
N LEU A 219 13.36 27.32 -6.65
CA LEU A 219 13.37 28.79 -6.68
C LEU A 219 13.69 29.33 -8.07
N PHE A 220 14.66 28.73 -8.75
CA PHE A 220 15.08 29.19 -10.07
C PHE A 220 14.29 28.58 -11.23
N ALA A 221 13.51 27.51 -11.01
CA ALA A 221 12.42 27.16 -11.92
C ALA A 221 11.26 28.18 -11.86
N ALA A 222 10.96 28.71 -10.67
CA ALA A 222 10.00 29.81 -10.53
C ALA A 222 10.55 31.12 -11.13
N LEU A 223 11.85 31.42 -10.97
CA LEU A 223 12.47 32.58 -11.62
C LEU A 223 12.53 32.44 -13.15
N LEU A 224 12.83 31.24 -13.65
CA LEU A 224 12.77 30.89 -15.08
C LEU A 224 11.38 31.20 -15.64
N LEU A 225 10.31 30.69 -15.01
CA LEU A 225 8.92 31.01 -15.40
C LEU A 225 8.64 32.52 -15.34
N SER A 226 9.03 33.19 -14.26
CA SER A 226 8.70 34.61 -14.02
C SER A 226 9.39 35.55 -15.01
N VAL A 227 10.71 35.38 -15.23
CA VAL A 227 11.47 36.17 -16.20
C VAL A 227 10.98 35.90 -17.62
N SER A 228 10.68 34.62 -17.94
CA SER A 228 10.16 34.24 -19.25
C SER A 228 8.78 34.85 -19.52
N LEU A 229 7.90 34.92 -18.52
CA LEU A 229 6.59 35.56 -18.61
C LEU A 229 6.71 37.09 -18.78
N VAL A 230 7.48 37.74 -17.90
CA VAL A 230 7.62 39.22 -17.92
C VAL A 230 8.25 39.69 -19.23
N LEU A 231 9.29 39.02 -19.73
CA LEU A 231 9.92 39.38 -20.99
C LEU A 231 9.02 39.07 -22.21
N ALA A 232 8.24 37.99 -22.19
CA ALA A 232 7.29 37.69 -23.26
C ALA A 232 6.16 38.73 -23.33
N LEU A 233 5.60 39.14 -22.17
CA LEU A 233 4.61 40.22 -22.09
C LEU A 233 5.19 41.60 -22.48
N ALA A 234 6.49 41.82 -22.28
CA ALA A 234 7.21 43.00 -22.75
C ALA A 234 7.59 42.95 -24.23
N GLY A 235 7.09 41.98 -25.01
CA GLY A 235 7.34 41.88 -26.45
C GLY A 235 8.74 41.36 -26.84
N ALA A 236 9.52 40.80 -25.91
CA ALA A 236 10.86 40.28 -26.20
C ALA A 236 10.86 38.93 -26.97
N GLY A 237 9.69 38.44 -27.37
CA GLY A 237 9.55 37.28 -28.25
C GLY A 237 10.27 36.03 -27.73
N ALA A 238 10.93 35.30 -28.65
CA ALA A 238 11.77 34.15 -28.32
C ALA A 238 12.98 34.47 -27.41
N ALA A 239 13.43 35.74 -27.31
CA ALA A 239 14.52 36.13 -26.41
C ALA A 239 14.13 36.06 -24.92
N SER A 240 12.82 36.09 -24.62
CA SER A 240 12.29 35.86 -23.27
C SER A 240 12.78 34.55 -22.66
N ALA A 241 12.72 33.45 -23.44
CA ALA A 241 13.17 32.14 -23.01
C ALA A 241 14.70 32.07 -22.88
N ALA A 242 15.44 32.68 -23.81
CA ALA A 242 16.90 32.72 -23.80
C ALA A 242 17.43 33.37 -22.52
N TRP A 243 16.97 34.59 -22.22
CA TRP A 243 17.39 35.33 -21.02
C TRP A 243 16.90 34.68 -19.73
N ALA A 244 15.70 34.12 -19.69
CA ALA A 244 15.21 33.41 -18.51
C ALA A 244 16.08 32.20 -18.14
N VAL A 245 16.58 31.44 -19.12
CA VAL A 245 17.51 30.33 -18.88
C VAL A 245 18.86 30.83 -18.36
N VAL A 246 19.38 31.95 -18.88
CA VAL A 246 20.63 32.58 -18.40
C VAL A 246 20.48 33.03 -16.93
N VAL A 247 19.44 33.80 -16.61
CA VAL A 247 19.19 34.34 -15.25
C VAL A 247 18.96 33.22 -14.24
N ALA A 248 18.14 32.22 -14.57
CA ALA A 248 17.89 31.06 -13.71
C ALA A 248 19.16 30.19 -13.50
N SER A 249 20.09 30.19 -14.45
CA SER A 249 21.36 29.47 -14.33
C SER A 249 22.38 30.22 -13.48
N ALA A 250 22.45 31.55 -13.62
CA ALA A 250 23.26 32.41 -12.75
C ALA A 250 22.84 32.28 -11.28
N GLY A 251 21.53 32.32 -11.00
CA GLY A 251 20.98 32.12 -9.66
C GLY A 251 21.33 30.75 -9.05
N ARG A 252 21.16 29.66 -9.81
CA ARG A 252 21.54 28.30 -9.38
C ARG A 252 23.02 28.18 -9.08
N THR A 253 23.89 28.66 -9.97
CA THR A 253 25.34 28.69 -9.75
C THR A 253 25.72 29.49 -8.50
N ALA A 254 25.12 30.66 -8.28
CA ALA A 254 25.39 31.48 -7.10
C ALA A 254 25.02 30.75 -5.80
N VAL A 255 23.85 30.11 -5.73
CA VAL A 255 23.44 29.33 -4.55
C VAL A 255 24.33 28.10 -4.34
N PHE A 256 24.72 27.39 -5.41
CA PHE A 256 25.66 26.26 -5.29
C PHE A 256 27.03 26.70 -4.77
N LEU A 257 27.58 27.82 -5.24
CA LEU A 257 28.84 28.38 -4.75
C LEU A 257 28.74 28.83 -3.29
N VAL A 258 27.68 29.56 -2.91
CA VAL A 258 27.48 30.07 -1.54
C VAL A 258 27.20 28.94 -0.53
N ALA A 259 26.45 27.91 -0.91
CA ALA A 259 26.26 26.72 -0.07
C ALA A 259 27.53 25.84 -0.03
N GLY A 260 28.22 25.72 -1.16
CA GLY A 260 29.42 24.91 -1.33
C GLY A 260 30.67 25.47 -0.65
N ARG A 261 30.76 26.78 -0.36
CA ARG A 261 31.97 27.50 0.12
C ARG A 261 32.71 26.89 1.33
N ARG A 262 32.05 26.07 2.15
CA ARG A 262 32.68 25.36 3.29
C ARG A 262 33.38 24.05 2.89
N TYR A 263 33.04 23.48 1.74
CA TYR A 263 33.50 22.18 1.24
C TYR A 263 34.24 22.25 -0.10
N PHE A 264 33.98 23.30 -0.88
CA PHE A 264 34.67 23.68 -2.11
C PHE A 264 35.41 24.99 -1.85
N ARG A 265 36.75 24.95 -1.95
CA ARG A 265 37.61 26.15 -1.92
C ARG A 265 38.29 26.27 -3.28
N LEU A 266 37.92 27.31 -4.03
CA LEU A 266 38.62 27.69 -5.26
C LEU A 266 40.10 27.95 -4.95
N ARG A 267 40.99 27.20 -5.60
CA ARG A 267 42.42 27.48 -5.66
C ARG A 267 42.74 27.85 -7.10
N ARG A 268 43.66 28.80 -7.34
CA ARG A 268 44.20 29.06 -8.68
C ARG A 268 45.30 28.04 -9.00
N ARG A 269 44.93 26.75 -9.07
CA ARG A 269 45.83 25.64 -9.42
C ARG A 269 45.12 24.64 -10.32
N PHE A 270 45.79 24.25 -11.39
CA PHE A 270 45.37 23.25 -12.36
C PHE A 270 46.55 22.32 -12.65
N ARG A 271 46.28 21.01 -12.72
CA ARG A 271 47.27 19.97 -13.02
C ARG A 271 46.62 18.90 -13.91
N TRP A 272 47.17 18.69 -15.11
CA TRP A 272 46.68 17.69 -16.06
C TRP A 272 46.85 16.24 -15.57
N SER A 273 47.86 15.99 -14.73
CA SER A 273 48.02 14.71 -14.00
C SER A 273 46.78 14.34 -13.20
N ASP A 274 46.13 15.34 -12.61
CA ASP A 274 45.02 15.17 -11.68
C ASP A 274 43.70 14.97 -12.44
N THR A 275 43.60 15.41 -13.70
CA THR A 275 42.39 15.26 -14.56
C THR A 275 42.45 14.04 -15.47
N ARG A 276 43.63 13.64 -15.98
CA ARG A 276 43.81 12.52 -16.94
C ARG A 276 43.15 11.21 -16.46
N ARG A 277 43.17 10.95 -15.15
CA ARG A 277 42.57 9.74 -14.52
C ARG A 277 41.04 9.74 -14.46
N PHE A 278 40.40 10.89 -14.66
CA PHE A 278 38.94 11.01 -14.76
C PHE A 278 38.45 11.07 -16.22
N LEU A 279 39.31 11.54 -17.13
CA LEU A 279 38.97 11.81 -18.54
C LEU A 279 38.47 10.58 -19.30
N SER A 280 39.11 9.41 -19.10
CA SER A 280 38.76 8.16 -19.81
C SER A 280 37.34 7.67 -19.50
N PHE A 281 36.86 7.86 -18.27
CA PHE A 281 35.48 7.57 -17.89
C PHE A 281 34.52 8.63 -18.45
N GLY A 282 34.88 9.90 -18.34
CA GLY A 282 34.05 11.03 -18.80
C GLY A 282 33.76 11.02 -20.31
N VAL A 283 34.74 10.69 -21.14
CA VAL A 283 34.57 10.62 -22.61
C VAL A 283 33.60 9.52 -23.03
N LEU A 284 33.69 8.32 -22.46
CA LEU A 284 32.78 7.21 -22.77
C LEU A 284 31.33 7.52 -22.34
N GLN A 285 31.17 8.12 -21.16
CA GLN A 285 29.87 8.58 -20.65
C GLN A 285 29.26 9.67 -21.55
N SER A 286 30.09 10.59 -22.06
CA SER A 286 29.66 11.68 -22.95
C SER A 286 29.25 11.16 -24.32
N LEU A 287 29.98 10.16 -24.88
CA LEU A 287 29.67 9.57 -26.17
C LEU A 287 28.31 8.85 -26.20
N ASP A 288 27.99 8.05 -25.17
CA ASP A 288 26.66 7.44 -25.03
C ASP A 288 25.58 8.51 -24.82
N GLY A 289 25.88 9.58 -24.08
CA GLY A 289 25.00 10.74 -23.94
C GLY A 289 24.68 11.40 -25.29
N VAL A 290 25.68 11.61 -26.15
CA VAL A 290 25.50 12.20 -27.49
C VAL A 290 24.71 11.28 -28.41
N LEU A 291 24.98 9.97 -28.43
CA LEU A 291 24.19 9.00 -29.21
C LEU A 291 22.71 8.98 -28.77
N ASN A 292 22.45 9.03 -27.47
CA ASN A 292 21.09 9.11 -26.95
C ASN A 292 20.43 10.47 -27.22
N TYR A 293 21.17 11.59 -27.18
CA TYR A 293 20.66 12.91 -27.56
C TYR A 293 20.24 12.94 -29.05
N ILE A 294 21.12 12.48 -29.96
CA ILE A 294 20.83 12.41 -31.40
C ILE A 294 19.61 11.52 -31.65
N GLY A 295 19.59 10.31 -31.08
CA GLY A 295 18.48 9.37 -31.22
C GLY A 295 17.14 9.86 -30.65
N ASN A 296 17.13 10.87 -29.79
CA ASN A 296 15.91 11.46 -29.22
C ASN A 296 15.48 12.76 -29.91
N THR A 297 16.41 13.52 -30.47
CA THR A 297 16.18 14.91 -30.91
C THR A 297 16.22 15.07 -32.44
N LEU A 298 16.73 14.08 -33.17
CA LEU A 298 16.86 14.14 -34.64
C LEU A 298 15.53 14.45 -35.34
N SER A 299 14.40 13.89 -34.88
CA SER A 299 13.09 14.15 -35.50
C SER A 299 12.66 15.61 -35.37
N SER A 300 13.04 16.31 -34.30
CA SER A 300 12.87 17.76 -34.18
C SER A 300 13.81 18.52 -35.13
N ILE A 301 15.10 18.14 -35.18
CA ILE A 301 16.09 18.77 -36.07
C ILE A 301 15.66 18.64 -37.55
N SER A 302 15.23 17.45 -37.97
CA SER A 302 14.68 17.21 -39.31
C SER A 302 13.41 18.01 -39.56
N THR A 303 12.48 18.10 -38.59
CA THR A 303 11.25 18.91 -38.76
C THR A 303 11.59 20.38 -38.99
N GLY A 304 12.52 20.95 -38.20
CA GLY A 304 12.97 22.33 -38.40
C GLY A 304 13.71 22.55 -39.71
N ARG A 305 14.51 21.58 -40.18
CA ARG A 305 15.29 21.69 -41.41
C ARG A 305 14.48 21.49 -42.69
N PHE A 306 13.55 20.54 -42.70
CA PHE A 306 12.87 20.07 -43.91
C PHE A 306 11.40 20.47 -43.99
N VAL A 307 10.80 20.95 -42.89
CA VAL A 307 9.42 21.47 -42.89
C VAL A 307 9.43 22.99 -42.66
N SER A 308 9.57 23.45 -41.42
CA SER A 308 9.74 24.88 -41.08
C SER A 308 10.05 25.10 -39.59
N THR A 309 10.49 26.32 -39.26
CA THR A 309 10.60 26.83 -37.88
C THR A 309 9.28 26.72 -37.11
N ALA A 310 8.15 27.12 -37.71
CA ALA A 310 6.83 26.99 -37.12
C ALA A 310 6.45 25.52 -36.84
N ALA A 311 6.73 24.63 -37.80
CA ALA A 311 6.48 23.19 -37.66
C ALA A 311 7.32 22.54 -36.55
N LEU A 312 8.58 22.98 -36.37
CA LEU A 312 9.40 22.59 -35.23
C LEU A 312 8.77 23.02 -33.90
N GLY A 313 8.18 24.23 -33.83
CA GLY A 313 7.46 24.70 -32.66
C GLY A 313 6.32 23.75 -32.25
N GLY A 314 5.41 23.46 -33.18
CA GLY A 314 4.26 22.59 -32.93
C GLY A 314 4.64 21.13 -32.66
N TYR A 315 5.64 20.61 -33.37
CA TYR A 315 6.20 19.28 -33.12
C TYR A 315 6.81 19.15 -31.72
N ASN A 316 7.62 20.13 -31.29
CA ASN A 316 8.26 20.10 -29.98
C ASN A 316 7.23 20.27 -28.85
N LEU A 317 6.19 21.07 -29.08
CA LEU A 317 5.05 21.21 -28.16
C LEU A 317 4.31 19.87 -27.96
N ALA A 318 3.96 19.19 -29.06
CA ALA A 318 3.37 17.86 -29.04
C ALA A 318 4.29 16.80 -28.41
N PHE A 319 5.59 16.82 -28.72
CA PHE A 319 6.61 15.96 -28.12
C PHE A 319 6.70 16.16 -26.60
N ASN A 320 6.58 17.38 -26.11
CA ASN A 320 6.67 17.64 -24.68
C ASN A 320 5.51 17.01 -23.89
N VAL A 321 4.29 17.03 -24.43
CA VAL A 321 3.13 16.36 -23.81
C VAL A 321 3.20 14.85 -23.99
N GLY A 322 3.36 14.35 -25.23
CA GLY A 322 3.32 12.92 -25.54
C GLY A 322 4.53 12.12 -25.02
N VAL A 323 5.70 12.76 -24.85
CA VAL A 323 6.98 12.09 -24.56
C VAL A 323 7.69 12.67 -23.33
N SER A 324 7.97 13.98 -23.30
CA SER A 324 8.83 14.57 -22.24
C SER A 324 8.22 14.52 -20.85
N ILE A 325 6.93 14.83 -20.71
CA ILE A 325 6.23 14.85 -19.41
C ILE A 325 6.13 13.43 -18.80
N PRO A 326 5.64 12.39 -19.52
CA PRO A 326 5.73 10.99 -19.06
C PRO A 326 7.16 10.56 -18.74
N GLY A 327 8.14 11.02 -19.53
CA GLY A 327 9.56 10.77 -19.30
C GLY A 327 10.05 11.15 -17.89
N ARG A 328 9.46 12.16 -17.24
CA ARG A 328 9.82 12.61 -15.89
C ARG A 328 9.30 11.72 -14.76
N ILE A 329 8.27 10.90 -15.01
CA ILE A 329 7.72 9.96 -14.04
C ILE A 329 8.64 8.73 -13.90
N ASN A 330 9.22 8.27 -15.01
CA ASN A 330 10.01 7.05 -15.11
C ASN A 330 11.24 7.00 -14.16
N PRO A 331 12.04 8.07 -13.97
CA PRO A 331 13.10 8.14 -12.96
C PRO A 331 12.66 7.91 -11.52
N ILE A 332 11.39 8.17 -11.17
CA ILE A 332 10.87 7.94 -9.81
C ILE A 332 10.76 6.44 -9.54
N ILE A 333 10.36 5.66 -10.55
CA ILE A 333 10.25 4.20 -10.50
C ILE A 333 11.65 3.57 -10.52
N THR A 334 12.48 3.92 -11.51
CA THR A 334 13.79 3.26 -11.72
C THR A 334 14.82 3.55 -10.62
N ARG A 335 14.85 4.76 -10.03
CA ARG A 335 15.79 5.12 -8.95
C ARG A 335 15.68 4.25 -7.70
N VAL A 336 14.49 3.72 -7.40
CA VAL A 336 14.28 2.83 -6.23
C VAL A 336 14.72 1.39 -6.54
N LEU A 337 14.76 1.02 -7.82
CA LEU A 337 14.77 -0.37 -8.26
C LEU A 337 16.09 -0.84 -8.87
N PHE A 338 16.92 0.08 -9.40
CA PHE A 338 18.30 -0.25 -9.78
C PHE A 338 19.14 -0.85 -8.62
N PRO A 339 19.15 -0.27 -7.39
CA PRO A 339 19.85 -0.88 -6.26
C PRO A 339 19.30 -2.26 -5.87
N TYR A 340 17.99 -2.48 -6.08
CA TYR A 340 17.36 -3.76 -5.78
C TYR A 340 17.75 -4.85 -6.78
N PHE A 341 17.90 -4.54 -8.08
CA PHE A 341 18.42 -5.51 -9.05
C PHE A 341 19.86 -5.95 -8.74
N ALA A 342 20.74 -5.03 -8.33
CA ALA A 342 22.11 -5.36 -7.94
C ALA A 342 22.17 -6.32 -6.74
N LEU A 343 21.20 -6.25 -5.82
CA LEU A 343 21.07 -7.16 -4.66
C LEU A 343 20.53 -8.56 -5.02
N ILE A 344 20.05 -8.77 -6.24
CA ILE A 344 19.53 -10.07 -6.72
C ILE A 344 20.16 -10.51 -8.05
N GLN A 345 21.30 -9.94 -8.43
CA GLN A 345 21.95 -10.12 -9.74
C GLN A 345 22.27 -11.59 -10.08
N ASP A 346 22.49 -12.42 -9.06
CA ASP A 346 22.81 -13.85 -9.19
C ASP A 346 21.55 -14.73 -9.37
N ASP A 347 20.35 -14.22 -9.10
CA ASP A 347 19.07 -14.92 -9.28
C ASP A 347 18.32 -14.42 -10.52
N LEU A 348 18.70 -14.98 -11.67
CA LEU A 348 18.05 -14.72 -12.97
C LEU A 348 16.52 -14.97 -12.94
N GLY A 349 16.03 -15.84 -12.06
CA GLY A 349 14.61 -16.14 -11.89
C GLY A 349 13.85 -14.97 -11.26
N ARG A 350 14.39 -14.41 -10.17
CA ARG A 350 13.84 -13.23 -9.49
C ARG A 350 14.06 -11.96 -10.31
N ILE A 351 15.18 -11.81 -11.01
CA ILE A 351 15.38 -10.69 -11.97
C ILE A 351 14.29 -10.73 -13.04
N ARG A 352 14.04 -11.88 -13.69
CA ARG A 352 12.99 -12.04 -14.70
C ARG A 352 11.63 -11.60 -14.18
N GLN A 353 11.19 -12.14 -13.04
CA GLN A 353 9.88 -11.81 -12.45
C GLN A 353 9.76 -10.32 -12.10
N ASN A 354 10.81 -9.74 -11.51
CA ASN A 354 10.78 -8.34 -11.08
C ASN A 354 10.92 -7.36 -12.26
N TYR A 355 11.65 -7.70 -13.32
CA TYR A 355 11.68 -6.92 -14.56
C TYR A 355 10.32 -6.87 -15.25
N LEU A 356 9.65 -8.02 -15.39
CA LEU A 356 8.30 -8.09 -15.99
C LEU A 356 7.28 -7.27 -15.17
N ARG A 357 7.35 -7.37 -13.84
CA ARG A 357 6.57 -6.49 -12.94
C ARG A 357 6.91 -5.01 -13.16
N MET A 358 8.16 -4.63 -13.36
CA MET A 358 8.55 -3.24 -13.63
C MET A 358 8.04 -2.70 -14.96
N VAL A 359 8.04 -3.51 -16.03
CA VAL A 359 7.42 -3.17 -17.31
C VAL A 359 5.91 -2.91 -17.13
N THR A 360 5.24 -3.78 -16.37
CA THR A 360 3.83 -3.61 -15.97
C THR A 360 3.62 -2.31 -15.17
N LEU A 361 4.48 -2.01 -14.18
CA LEU A 361 4.39 -0.81 -13.34
C LEU A 361 4.62 0.49 -14.13
N CYS A 362 5.64 0.56 -15.00
CA CYS A 362 5.93 1.74 -15.81
C CYS A 362 4.82 1.96 -16.87
N GLY A 363 4.29 0.87 -17.41
CA GLY A 363 3.11 0.89 -18.27
C GLY A 363 1.88 1.44 -17.55
N LEU A 364 1.49 0.88 -16.40
CA LEU A 364 0.33 1.33 -15.61
C LEU A 364 0.43 2.81 -15.19
N ALA A 365 1.64 3.31 -14.94
CA ALA A 365 1.88 4.71 -14.58
C ALA A 365 1.79 5.70 -15.75
N SER A 366 1.91 5.23 -17.00
CA SER A 366 2.09 6.09 -18.18
C SER A 366 1.02 5.90 -19.27
N ILE A 367 0.65 4.64 -19.56
CA ILE A 367 -0.20 4.27 -20.69
C ILE A 367 -1.64 4.79 -20.54
N PRO A 368 -2.33 4.64 -19.38
CA PRO A 368 -3.70 5.16 -19.25
C PRO A 368 -3.79 6.69 -19.42
N LEU A 369 -2.80 7.43 -18.93
CA LEU A 369 -2.68 8.87 -19.15
C LEU A 369 -2.50 9.20 -20.63
N LEU A 370 -1.58 8.50 -21.30
CA LEU A 370 -1.26 8.73 -22.72
C LEU A 370 -2.38 8.29 -23.66
N VAL A 371 -3.19 7.30 -23.29
CA VAL A 371 -4.41 6.92 -24.03
C VAL A 371 -5.46 8.03 -23.92
N GLY A 372 -5.65 8.61 -22.73
CA GLY A 372 -6.51 9.79 -22.56
C GLY A 372 -6.04 11.00 -23.38
N VAL A 373 -4.73 11.28 -23.39
CA VAL A 373 -4.12 12.34 -24.22
C VAL A 373 -4.31 12.06 -25.71
N ALA A 374 -4.05 10.84 -26.19
CA ALA A 374 -4.19 10.50 -27.61
C ALA A 374 -5.64 10.64 -28.10
N LEU A 375 -6.62 10.21 -27.30
CA LEU A 375 -8.06 10.31 -27.61
C LEU A 375 -8.63 11.73 -27.53
N THR A 376 -7.89 12.68 -26.95
CA THR A 376 -8.30 14.09 -26.83
C THR A 376 -7.26 15.04 -27.43
N ALA A 377 -6.36 14.56 -28.30
CA ALA A 377 -5.13 15.25 -28.63
C ALA A 377 -5.32 16.63 -29.27
N GLU A 378 -6.31 16.78 -30.16
CA GLU A 378 -6.64 18.08 -30.76
C GLU A 378 -7.25 19.05 -29.72
N ASP A 379 -8.15 18.56 -28.86
CA ASP A 379 -8.68 19.35 -27.73
C ASP A 379 -7.56 19.77 -26.76
N VAL A 380 -6.58 18.90 -26.52
CA VAL A 380 -5.38 19.23 -25.72
C VAL A 380 -4.60 20.34 -26.39
N MET A 381 -4.25 20.25 -27.68
CA MET A 381 -3.47 21.31 -28.35
C MET A 381 -4.23 22.65 -28.33
N VAL A 382 -5.52 22.64 -28.67
CA VAL A 382 -6.34 23.85 -28.81
C VAL A 382 -6.74 24.47 -27.46
N LEU A 383 -7.12 23.67 -26.45
CA LEU A 383 -7.55 24.19 -25.14
C LEU A 383 -6.39 24.46 -24.20
N VAL A 384 -5.31 23.66 -24.24
CA VAL A 384 -4.14 23.89 -23.38
C VAL A 384 -3.31 25.02 -23.97
N PHE A 385 -2.77 24.87 -25.17
CA PHE A 385 -1.81 25.84 -25.72
C PHE A 385 -2.45 26.96 -26.54
N GLY A 386 -3.54 26.68 -27.25
CA GLY A 386 -4.35 27.70 -27.94
C GLY A 386 -4.71 27.32 -29.37
N ARG A 387 -5.68 28.05 -29.96
CA ARG A 387 -6.16 27.82 -31.35
C ARG A 387 -5.06 27.95 -32.41
N THR A 388 -3.97 28.66 -32.11
CA THR A 388 -2.76 28.73 -32.93
C THR A 388 -2.08 27.37 -33.15
N TRP A 389 -2.41 26.35 -32.35
CA TRP A 389 -1.83 25.01 -32.41
C TRP A 389 -2.80 23.94 -32.93
N ALA A 390 -3.91 24.35 -33.54
CA ALA A 390 -4.83 23.44 -34.21
C ALA A 390 -4.13 22.65 -35.35
N GLY A 391 -4.58 21.42 -35.60
CA GLY A 391 -4.01 20.51 -36.60
C GLY A 391 -2.78 19.72 -36.12
N TYR A 392 -2.22 20.03 -34.95
CA TYR A 392 -1.13 19.24 -34.35
C TYR A 392 -1.64 18.09 -33.46
N GLY A 393 -2.95 17.89 -33.31
CA GLY A 393 -3.54 16.80 -32.53
C GLY A 393 -3.11 15.41 -33.01
N GLU A 394 -3.04 15.17 -34.32
CA GLU A 394 -2.55 13.89 -34.85
C GLU A 394 -1.08 13.64 -34.51
N VAL A 395 -0.25 14.68 -34.59
CA VAL A 395 1.17 14.64 -34.21
C VAL A 395 1.30 14.31 -32.71
N LEU A 396 0.48 14.91 -31.86
CA LEU A 396 0.43 14.59 -30.43
C LEU A 396 -0.06 13.16 -30.17
N ALA A 397 -1.08 12.67 -30.88
CA ALA A 397 -1.56 11.30 -30.73
C ALA A 397 -0.48 10.26 -31.09
N LEU A 398 0.25 10.47 -32.21
CA LEU A 398 1.39 9.62 -32.59
C LEU A 398 2.52 9.70 -31.55
N LEU A 399 2.88 10.90 -31.08
CA LEU A 399 3.92 11.07 -30.07
C LEU A 399 3.50 10.54 -28.69
N ALA A 400 2.20 10.47 -28.38
CA ALA A 400 1.71 9.78 -27.19
C ALA A 400 1.92 8.26 -27.29
N VAL A 401 1.75 7.64 -28.47
CA VAL A 401 2.12 6.22 -28.72
C VAL A 401 3.62 6.01 -28.55
N VAL A 402 4.47 6.95 -28.99
CA VAL A 402 5.92 6.93 -28.70
C VAL A 402 6.20 6.96 -27.19
N GLY A 403 5.44 7.76 -26.44
CA GLY A 403 5.49 7.78 -24.97
C GLY A 403 5.15 6.42 -24.34
N MET A 404 4.11 5.75 -24.83
CA MET A 404 3.71 4.39 -24.37
C MET A 404 4.83 3.37 -24.61
N LEU A 405 5.38 3.35 -25.83
CA LEU A 405 6.49 2.45 -26.20
C LEU A 405 7.74 2.70 -25.35
N ARG A 406 8.07 3.98 -25.07
CA ARG A 406 9.19 4.35 -24.19
C ARG A 406 8.96 3.94 -22.74
N ALA A 407 7.74 4.09 -22.20
CA ALA A 407 7.41 3.64 -20.84
C ALA A 407 7.67 2.13 -20.63
N LEU A 408 7.39 1.30 -21.64
CA LEU A 408 7.67 -0.14 -21.61
C LEU A 408 9.17 -0.46 -21.78
N GLY A 409 9.91 0.33 -22.57
CA GLY A 409 11.33 0.11 -22.83
C GLY A 409 12.29 0.63 -21.75
N ASN A 410 11.90 1.66 -20.98
CA ASN A 410 12.77 2.34 -20.01
C ASN A 410 13.49 1.44 -18.97
N PRO A 411 12.89 0.35 -18.43
CA PRO A 411 13.58 -0.53 -17.48
C PRO A 411 14.85 -1.21 -18.04
N LEU A 412 14.99 -1.34 -19.37
CA LEU A 412 16.09 -2.06 -20.03
C LEU A 412 17.47 -1.54 -19.62
N GLY A 413 17.64 -0.22 -19.52
CA GLY A 413 18.92 0.39 -19.14
C GLY A 413 19.35 0.01 -17.72
N SER A 414 18.39 -0.16 -16.80
CA SER A 414 18.66 -0.61 -15.42
C SER A 414 19.05 -2.09 -15.38
N LEU A 415 18.42 -2.94 -16.21
CA LEU A 415 18.80 -4.35 -16.34
C LEU A 415 20.23 -4.51 -16.88
N LEU A 416 20.54 -3.84 -18.00
CA LEU A 416 21.85 -3.93 -18.66
C LEU A 416 23.01 -3.45 -17.77
N GLN A 417 22.77 -2.45 -16.91
CA GLN A 417 23.75 -2.00 -15.91
C GLN A 417 23.86 -2.94 -14.72
N ALA A 418 22.76 -3.53 -14.24
CA ALA A 418 22.76 -4.42 -13.08
C ALA A 418 23.33 -5.82 -13.37
N THR A 419 23.37 -6.27 -14.64
CA THR A 419 23.90 -7.59 -15.02
C THR A 419 25.21 -7.51 -15.83
N ASP A 420 26.00 -6.44 -15.67
CA ASP A 420 27.25 -6.14 -16.40
C ASP A 420 27.18 -6.32 -17.94
N ASN A 421 26.02 -6.05 -18.53
CA ASN A 421 25.78 -6.16 -19.97
C ASN A 421 25.89 -4.80 -20.68
N VAL A 422 26.65 -3.85 -20.11
CA VAL A 422 26.78 -2.47 -20.62
C VAL A 422 27.28 -2.42 -22.07
N ARG A 423 28.18 -3.34 -22.47
CA ARG A 423 28.65 -3.44 -23.86
C ARG A 423 27.53 -3.78 -24.86
N LEU A 424 26.55 -4.59 -24.45
CA LEU A 424 25.36 -4.91 -25.25
C LEU A 424 24.46 -3.67 -25.41
N GLY A 425 24.34 -2.87 -24.35
CA GLY A 425 23.63 -1.58 -24.39
C GLY A 425 24.28 -0.56 -25.33
N LEU A 426 25.61 -0.44 -25.32
CA LEU A 426 26.35 0.45 -26.24
C LEU A 426 26.18 0.00 -27.70
N ALA A 427 26.31 -1.30 -27.97
CA ALA A 427 26.09 -1.84 -29.32
C ALA A 427 24.65 -1.61 -29.80
N PHE A 428 23.65 -1.75 -28.92
CA PHE A 428 22.26 -1.40 -29.21
C PHE A 428 22.10 0.10 -29.50
N ASN A 429 22.62 1.00 -28.65
CA ASN A 429 22.52 2.44 -28.87
C ASN A 429 23.17 2.88 -30.20
N LEU A 430 24.28 2.25 -30.59
CA LEU A 430 24.93 2.47 -31.88
C LEU A 430 24.04 2.01 -33.05
N VAL A 431 23.63 0.74 -33.08
CA VAL A 431 22.77 0.19 -34.15
C VAL A 431 21.45 0.97 -34.26
N ARG A 432 20.82 1.28 -33.12
CA ARG A 432 19.61 2.10 -33.04
C ARG A 432 19.81 3.45 -33.71
N THR A 433 20.93 4.13 -33.42
CA THR A 433 21.23 5.46 -33.97
C THR A 433 21.52 5.40 -35.47
N THR A 434 22.30 4.41 -35.93
CA THR A 434 22.60 4.21 -37.36
C THR A 434 21.34 3.94 -38.19
N VAL A 435 20.36 3.19 -37.66
CA VAL A 435 19.06 2.98 -38.34
C VAL A 435 18.14 4.20 -38.22
N ASN A 436 18.17 4.91 -37.08
CA ASN A 436 17.34 6.09 -36.84
C ASN A 436 17.64 7.24 -37.81
N ILE A 437 18.91 7.47 -38.16
CA ILE A 437 19.31 8.62 -38.99
C ILE A 437 18.62 8.64 -40.36
N PRO A 438 18.78 7.63 -41.25
CA PRO A 438 18.13 7.63 -42.56
C PRO A 438 16.60 7.53 -42.43
N LEU A 439 16.08 6.74 -41.49
CA LEU A 439 14.65 6.58 -41.26
C LEU A 439 13.97 7.93 -40.96
N VAL A 440 14.49 8.68 -39.98
CA VAL A 440 13.93 9.97 -39.57
C VAL A 440 14.04 11.00 -40.69
N ILE A 441 15.17 11.07 -41.40
CA ILE A 441 15.36 12.04 -42.49
C ILE A 441 14.40 11.74 -43.64
N VAL A 442 14.38 10.51 -44.15
CA VAL A 442 13.52 10.13 -45.29
C VAL A 442 12.04 10.29 -44.94
N SER A 443 11.59 9.79 -43.78
CA SER A 443 10.18 9.96 -43.39
C SER A 443 9.80 11.43 -43.17
N THR A 444 10.69 12.29 -42.65
CA THR A 444 10.37 13.73 -42.52
C THR A 444 10.31 14.42 -43.87
N MET A 445 11.16 14.03 -44.84
CA MET A 445 11.13 14.60 -46.19
C MET A 445 9.91 14.17 -47.01
N THR A 446 9.37 12.95 -46.79
CA THR A 446 8.20 12.46 -47.55
C THR A 446 6.86 12.72 -46.86
N GLY A 447 6.82 12.73 -45.52
CA GLY A 447 5.59 12.88 -44.73
C GLY A 447 5.54 14.11 -43.82
N GLY A 448 6.51 15.03 -43.93
CA GLY A 448 6.58 16.24 -43.12
C GLY A 448 6.58 15.96 -41.61
N VAL A 449 5.78 16.72 -40.86
CA VAL A 449 5.66 16.60 -39.40
C VAL A 449 5.09 15.24 -38.96
N LEU A 450 4.12 14.71 -39.71
CA LEU A 450 3.55 13.38 -39.45
C LEU A 450 4.58 12.28 -39.74
N GLY A 451 5.37 12.42 -40.80
CA GLY A 451 6.49 11.53 -41.09
C GLY A 451 7.57 11.54 -40.01
N ALA A 452 7.89 12.72 -39.47
CA ALA A 452 8.77 12.85 -38.30
C ALA A 452 8.20 12.14 -37.05
N ALA A 453 6.87 12.17 -36.84
CA ALA A 453 6.21 11.43 -35.76
C ALA A 453 6.19 9.91 -36.00
N TRP A 454 5.85 9.45 -37.21
CA TRP A 454 5.84 8.03 -37.58
C TRP A 454 7.22 7.38 -37.48
N SER A 455 8.30 8.09 -37.86
CA SER A 455 9.67 7.61 -37.67
C SER A 455 9.98 7.30 -36.21
N MET A 456 9.46 8.10 -35.27
CA MET A 456 9.59 7.84 -33.83
C MET A 456 8.75 6.65 -33.35
N VAL A 457 7.56 6.41 -33.93
CA VAL A 457 6.74 5.22 -33.62
C VAL A 457 7.47 3.95 -34.06
N ALA A 458 8.01 3.93 -35.27
CA ALA A 458 8.82 2.83 -35.79
C ALA A 458 10.08 2.59 -34.93
N MET A 459 10.76 3.66 -34.53
CA MET A 459 11.92 3.62 -33.62
C MET A 459 11.56 3.09 -32.22
N GLY A 460 10.38 3.45 -31.70
CA GLY A 460 9.84 2.92 -30.45
C GLY A 460 9.53 1.43 -30.54
N ALA A 461 8.90 0.98 -31.62
CA ALA A 461 8.60 -0.42 -31.88
C ALA A 461 9.88 -1.27 -32.02
N MET A 462 10.87 -0.79 -32.78
CA MET A 462 12.18 -1.44 -32.90
C MET A 462 12.89 -1.54 -31.54
N SER A 463 12.85 -0.47 -30.73
CA SER A 463 13.43 -0.45 -29.37
C SER A 463 12.72 -1.43 -28.43
N TYR A 464 11.40 -1.57 -28.52
CA TYR A 464 10.61 -2.55 -27.75
C TYR A 464 10.96 -4.00 -28.11
N VAL A 465 11.09 -4.31 -29.41
CA VAL A 465 11.52 -5.65 -29.88
C VAL A 465 12.94 -5.97 -29.42
N ILE A 466 13.89 -5.05 -29.56
CA ILE A 466 15.29 -5.29 -29.15
C ILE A 466 15.39 -5.38 -27.61
N GLY A 467 14.57 -4.64 -26.86
CA GLY A 467 14.45 -4.79 -25.41
C GLY A 467 14.01 -6.19 -24.98
N PHE A 468 13.04 -6.79 -25.68
CA PHE A 468 12.68 -8.20 -25.48
C PHE A 468 13.85 -9.15 -25.80
N LEU A 469 14.56 -8.94 -26.91
CA LEU A 469 15.71 -9.78 -27.28
C LEU A 469 16.82 -9.73 -26.23
N CYS A 470 17.10 -8.55 -25.66
CA CYS A 470 18.05 -8.38 -24.56
C CYS A 470 17.59 -9.11 -23.29
N LEU A 471 16.32 -8.93 -22.88
CA LEU A 471 15.74 -9.62 -21.72
C LEU A 471 15.80 -11.15 -21.90
N ARG A 472 15.45 -11.66 -23.09
CA ARG A 472 15.52 -13.09 -23.42
C ARG A 472 16.96 -13.61 -23.40
N ARG A 473 17.94 -12.83 -23.84
CA ARG A 473 19.36 -13.21 -23.80
C ARG A 473 19.89 -13.32 -22.36
N ILE A 474 19.47 -12.42 -21.47
CA ILE A 474 19.96 -12.33 -20.08
C ILE A 474 19.21 -13.30 -19.16
N THR A 475 17.88 -13.24 -19.12
CA THR A 475 17.06 -13.95 -18.11
C THR A 475 16.25 -15.12 -18.69
N ARG A 476 16.47 -15.49 -19.96
CA ARG A 476 15.73 -16.53 -20.70
C ARG A 476 14.20 -16.36 -20.67
N ALA A 477 13.71 -15.12 -20.55
CA ALA A 477 12.27 -14.82 -20.54
C ALA A 477 11.58 -15.24 -21.85
N THR A 478 10.36 -15.76 -21.74
CA THR A 478 9.55 -16.14 -22.90
C THR A 478 8.80 -14.95 -23.48
N LEU A 479 8.45 -15.02 -24.78
CA LEU A 479 7.64 -13.99 -25.43
C LEU A 479 6.26 -13.86 -24.76
N ARG A 480 5.66 -14.98 -24.33
CA ARG A 480 4.36 -15.00 -23.63
C ARG A 480 4.41 -14.23 -22.31
N GLU A 481 5.47 -14.39 -21.52
CA GLU A 481 5.66 -13.65 -20.27
C GLU A 481 5.81 -12.15 -20.51
N TYR A 482 6.60 -11.76 -21.53
CA TYR A 482 6.79 -10.36 -21.87
C TYR A 482 5.49 -9.71 -22.37
N LEU A 483 4.81 -10.33 -23.34
CA LEU A 483 3.53 -9.84 -23.87
C LEU A 483 2.43 -9.77 -22.80
N ALA A 484 2.37 -10.71 -21.86
CA ALA A 484 1.43 -10.65 -20.74
C ALA A 484 1.70 -9.42 -19.84
N SER A 485 2.97 -9.13 -19.55
CA SER A 485 3.36 -7.97 -18.72
C SER A 485 3.09 -6.62 -19.38
N THR A 486 3.18 -6.55 -20.72
CA THR A 486 2.97 -5.32 -21.48
C THR A 486 1.50 -5.10 -21.85
N LEU A 487 0.72 -6.18 -22.04
CA LEU A 487 -0.71 -6.12 -22.36
C LEU A 487 -1.56 -5.69 -21.16
N SER A 488 -1.20 -6.05 -19.92
CA SER A 488 -1.96 -5.66 -18.72
C SER A 488 -2.17 -4.13 -18.63
N PRO A 489 -1.15 -3.26 -18.75
CA PRO A 489 -1.33 -1.81 -18.84
C PRO A 489 -2.37 -1.33 -19.87
N PHE A 490 -2.37 -1.91 -21.08
CA PHE A 490 -3.34 -1.55 -22.13
C PHE A 490 -4.75 -1.99 -21.76
N LEU A 491 -4.94 -3.20 -21.23
CA LEU A 491 -6.26 -3.67 -20.76
C LEU A 491 -6.82 -2.77 -19.65
N HIS A 492 -5.98 -2.29 -18.73
CA HIS A 492 -6.39 -1.33 -17.69
C HIS A 492 -6.70 0.08 -18.25
N SER A 493 -6.29 0.39 -19.48
CA SER A 493 -6.65 1.65 -20.17
C SER A 493 -7.96 1.57 -20.98
N VAL A 494 -8.47 0.37 -21.30
CA VAL A 494 -9.71 0.21 -22.10
C VAL A 494 -10.94 0.87 -21.46
N PRO A 495 -11.22 0.73 -20.14
CA PRO A 495 -12.37 1.39 -19.53
C PRO A 495 -12.26 2.93 -19.55
N LEU A 496 -11.04 3.46 -19.41
CA LEU A 496 -10.76 4.89 -19.58
C LEU A 496 -11.01 5.34 -21.02
N ALA A 497 -10.53 4.58 -22.01
CA ALA A 497 -10.73 4.89 -23.42
C ALA A 497 -12.22 4.94 -23.78
N LEU A 498 -12.99 3.92 -23.36
CA LEU A 498 -14.43 3.84 -23.58
C LEU A 498 -15.16 5.01 -22.89
N ALA A 499 -14.79 5.38 -21.66
CA ALA A 499 -15.38 6.51 -20.96
C ALA A 499 -15.09 7.86 -21.65
N VAL A 500 -13.86 8.09 -22.11
CA VAL A 500 -13.45 9.29 -22.86
C VAL A 500 -14.20 9.41 -24.18
N VAL A 501 -14.33 8.32 -24.94
CA VAL A 501 -15.07 8.32 -26.22
C VAL A 501 -16.57 8.49 -25.99
N ALA A 502 -17.16 7.76 -25.04
CA ALA A 502 -18.60 7.85 -24.75
C ALA A 502 -19.01 9.27 -24.29
N VAL A 503 -18.25 9.90 -23.39
CA VAL A 503 -18.51 11.29 -22.96
C VAL A 503 -18.24 12.28 -24.10
N GLY A 504 -17.25 12.02 -24.96
CA GLY A 504 -16.99 12.83 -26.15
C GLY A 504 -18.17 12.87 -27.12
N LEU A 505 -18.80 11.70 -27.38
CA LEU A 505 -19.98 11.57 -28.23
C LEU A 505 -21.23 12.15 -27.56
N LEU A 506 -21.51 11.81 -26.30
CA LEU A 506 -22.68 12.28 -25.56
C LEU A 506 -22.71 13.81 -25.37
N LEU A 507 -21.54 14.45 -25.31
CA LEU A 507 -21.40 15.90 -25.16
C LEU A 507 -20.88 16.58 -26.44
N GLN A 508 -21.02 15.95 -27.62
CA GLN A 508 -20.53 16.51 -28.88
C GLN A 508 -21.13 17.89 -29.20
N SER A 509 -22.39 18.14 -28.83
CA SER A 509 -23.08 19.44 -28.98
C SER A 509 -22.78 20.44 -27.86
N SER A 510 -21.96 20.08 -26.85
CA SER A 510 -21.60 20.96 -25.73
C SER A 510 -20.35 21.79 -26.02
N PRO A 511 -20.15 22.94 -25.34
CA PRO A 511 -18.91 23.72 -25.47
C PRO A 511 -17.65 22.87 -25.21
N THR A 512 -16.63 23.01 -26.06
CA THR A 512 -15.41 22.18 -26.07
C THR A 512 -14.74 22.08 -24.69
N VAL A 513 -14.71 23.17 -23.93
CA VAL A 513 -14.16 23.21 -22.56
C VAL A 513 -14.92 22.29 -21.61
N LEU A 514 -16.26 22.27 -21.68
CA LEU A 514 -17.11 21.43 -20.84
C LEU A 514 -17.01 19.96 -21.25
N ARG A 515 -17.02 19.68 -22.56
CA ARG A 515 -16.80 18.31 -23.10
C ARG A 515 -15.46 17.76 -22.64
N PHE A 516 -14.37 18.51 -22.82
CA PHE A 516 -13.03 18.09 -22.41
C PHE A 516 -12.90 17.90 -20.89
N ALA A 517 -13.42 18.83 -20.09
CA ALA A 517 -13.42 18.70 -18.63
C ALA A 517 -14.18 17.45 -18.16
N ALA A 518 -15.34 17.16 -18.75
CA ALA A 518 -16.10 15.94 -18.48
C ALA A 518 -15.34 14.67 -18.92
N GLN A 519 -14.67 14.68 -20.08
CA GLN A 519 -13.82 13.57 -20.53
C GLN A 519 -12.65 13.31 -19.57
N VAL A 520 -11.99 14.35 -19.05
CA VAL A 520 -10.92 14.22 -18.05
C VAL A 520 -11.44 13.66 -16.72
N VAL A 521 -12.59 14.14 -16.23
CA VAL A 521 -13.21 13.58 -15.01
C VAL A 521 -13.61 12.12 -15.22
N ALA A 522 -14.21 11.78 -16.36
CA ALA A 522 -14.59 10.41 -16.70
C ALA A 522 -13.36 9.48 -16.82
N ALA A 523 -12.27 9.96 -17.42
CA ALA A 523 -11.01 9.23 -17.50
C ALA A 523 -10.43 8.91 -16.11
N VAL A 524 -10.39 9.91 -15.22
CA VAL A 524 -9.87 9.73 -13.85
C VAL A 524 -10.76 8.79 -13.04
N LEU A 525 -12.09 8.93 -13.11
CA LEU A 525 -13.02 8.03 -12.42
C LEU A 525 -12.93 6.59 -12.95
N ALA A 526 -12.90 6.41 -14.27
CA ALA A 526 -12.74 5.10 -14.89
C ALA A 526 -11.42 4.44 -14.47
N LEU A 527 -10.30 5.17 -14.51
CA LEU A 527 -8.99 4.67 -14.08
C LEU A 527 -8.97 4.30 -12.59
N LEU A 528 -9.55 5.12 -11.71
CA LEU A 528 -9.65 4.81 -10.28
C LEU A 528 -10.49 3.56 -10.03
N ILE A 529 -11.63 3.42 -10.70
CA ILE A 529 -12.49 2.23 -10.64
C ILE A 529 -11.73 1.00 -11.14
N THR A 530 -11.05 1.09 -12.28
CA THR A 530 -10.28 -0.01 -12.88
C THR A 530 -9.08 -0.42 -12.02
N LEU A 531 -8.40 0.52 -11.34
CA LEU A 531 -7.32 0.20 -10.40
C LEU A 531 -7.86 -0.43 -9.09
N VAL A 532 -9.03 -0.01 -8.60
CA VAL A 532 -9.66 -0.58 -7.39
C VAL A 532 -10.28 -1.97 -7.65
N LEU A 533 -10.81 -2.20 -8.84
CA LEU A 533 -11.38 -3.50 -9.24
C LEU A 533 -10.34 -4.48 -9.82
N SER A 534 -9.11 -4.02 -10.07
CA SER A 534 -8.05 -4.86 -10.64
C SER A 534 -7.71 -6.05 -9.74
N ARG A 535 -7.53 -7.20 -10.38
CA ARG A 535 -6.97 -8.42 -9.76
C ARG A 535 -5.51 -8.67 -10.15
N ASP A 536 -4.88 -7.74 -10.87
CA ASP A 536 -3.44 -7.84 -11.18
C ASP A 536 -2.64 -7.66 -9.88
N ALA A 537 -1.87 -8.68 -9.51
CA ALA A 537 -1.05 -8.66 -8.30
C ALA A 537 -0.08 -7.45 -8.25
N THR A 538 0.28 -6.90 -9.41
CA THR A 538 1.13 -5.72 -9.57
C THR A 538 0.38 -4.43 -9.21
N VAL A 539 -0.90 -4.31 -9.60
CA VAL A 539 -1.78 -3.19 -9.22
C VAL A 539 -2.10 -3.26 -7.73
N VAL A 540 -2.46 -4.45 -7.23
CA VAL A 540 -2.75 -4.69 -5.80
C VAL A 540 -1.54 -4.31 -4.93
N LEU A 541 -0.33 -4.72 -5.33
CA LEU A 541 0.91 -4.35 -4.65
C LEU A 541 1.18 -2.83 -4.70
N LEU A 542 0.92 -2.15 -5.82
CA LEU A 542 1.09 -0.70 -5.93
C LEU A 542 0.09 0.06 -5.03
N VAL A 543 -1.18 -0.35 -5.02
CA VAL A 543 -2.22 0.25 -4.17
C VAL A 543 -1.93 0.04 -2.68
N GLY A 544 -1.43 -1.13 -2.29
CA GLY A 544 -0.97 -1.39 -0.92
C GLY A 544 0.28 -0.61 -0.53
N THR A 545 1.32 -0.60 -1.37
CA THR A 545 2.59 0.11 -1.07
C THR A 545 2.46 1.63 -1.08
N ALA A 546 1.52 2.19 -1.84
CA ALA A 546 1.16 3.60 -1.76
C ALA A 546 0.55 3.98 -0.39
N ARG A 547 -0.18 3.05 0.25
CA ARG A 547 -0.78 3.23 1.59
C ARG A 547 0.24 3.04 2.72
N ALA A 548 1.23 2.15 2.53
CA ALA A 548 2.25 1.82 3.53
C ALA A 548 3.26 2.94 3.87
N ARG A 549 3.25 4.10 3.18
CA ARG A 549 4.26 5.17 3.37
C ARG A 549 3.88 6.25 4.40
N SER A 550 3.42 5.86 5.60
CA SER A 550 3.21 6.85 6.69
C SER A 550 3.41 6.36 8.14
N SER A 551 4.56 5.77 8.47
CA SER A 551 5.04 5.72 9.87
C SER A 551 6.58 5.69 10.00
N ARG A 552 7.06 6.17 11.15
CA ARG A 552 8.30 5.71 11.80
C ARG A 552 7.84 4.85 12.99
N ALA A 553 8.53 3.75 13.27
CA ALA A 553 8.41 3.06 14.55
C ALA A 553 9.24 3.79 15.64
N PRO A 554 9.06 3.51 16.95
CA PRO A 554 8.14 2.52 17.54
C PRO A 554 7.21 3.04 18.66
N ALA A 555 6.01 2.48 18.71
CA ALA A 555 5.26 2.13 19.91
C ALA A 555 4.26 1.03 19.48
N ARG A 556 4.09 -0.07 20.24
CA ARG A 556 3.17 -1.14 19.81
C ARG A 556 1.73 -0.61 19.79
N THR A 557 1.17 -0.50 18.59
CA THR A 557 -0.16 0.05 18.32
C THR A 557 -1.14 -1.07 17.96
N VAL A 558 -2.29 -1.07 18.63
CA VAL A 558 -3.35 -2.06 18.44
C VAL A 558 -4.58 -1.38 17.87
N ALA A 559 -5.00 -1.76 16.66
CA ALA A 559 -6.22 -1.25 16.07
C ALA A 559 -7.36 -2.26 16.15
N VAL A 560 -8.47 -1.88 16.78
CA VAL A 560 -9.66 -2.73 16.92
C VAL A 560 -10.65 -2.39 15.82
N LEU A 561 -10.90 -3.33 14.91
CA LEU A 561 -11.81 -3.15 13.78
C LEU A 561 -13.15 -3.83 14.06
N LEU A 562 -14.15 -3.02 14.39
CA LEU A 562 -15.53 -3.50 14.52
C LEU A 562 -16.18 -3.78 13.15
N PRO A 563 -17.18 -4.68 13.07
CA PRO A 563 -18.08 -4.81 11.93
C PRO A 563 -18.73 -3.48 11.54
N VAL A 564 -19.02 -3.28 10.24
CA VAL A 564 -19.71 -2.06 9.75
C VAL A 564 -21.16 -1.93 10.27
N GLU A 565 -21.72 -3.02 10.80
CA GLU A 565 -23.04 -3.07 11.42
C GLU A 565 -23.01 -2.83 12.94
N GLU A 566 -21.85 -2.96 13.59
CA GLU A 566 -21.67 -2.71 15.03
C GLU A 566 -21.42 -1.22 15.28
N ARG A 567 -22.00 -0.68 16.36
CA ARG A 567 -21.97 0.76 16.65
C ARG A 567 -21.56 1.07 18.08
N PHE A 568 -20.93 2.22 18.26
CA PHE A 568 -20.49 2.73 19.57
C PHE A 568 -21.37 3.89 20.07
N ASP A 569 -22.63 3.94 19.62
CA ASP A 569 -23.61 5.01 19.88
C ASP A 569 -24.71 4.59 20.89
N GLY A 570 -24.49 3.50 21.62
CA GLY A 570 -25.49 2.89 22.51
C GLY A 570 -26.51 1.99 21.80
N THR A 571 -26.60 2.03 20.46
CA THR A 571 -27.46 1.11 19.67
C THR A 571 -26.72 -0.15 19.18
N GLY A 572 -25.47 -0.33 19.61
CA GLY A 572 -24.62 -1.46 19.25
C GLY A 572 -25.05 -2.81 19.82
N GLY A 573 -24.43 -3.87 19.31
CA GLY A 573 -24.60 -5.24 19.77
C GLY A 573 -23.68 -5.62 20.92
N ALA A 574 -23.64 -6.93 21.19
CA ALA A 574 -22.79 -7.52 22.22
C ALA A 574 -21.29 -7.22 21.99
N VAL A 575 -20.84 -7.14 20.73
CA VAL A 575 -19.42 -6.90 20.40
C VAL A 575 -19.00 -5.48 20.79
N ALA A 576 -19.83 -4.47 20.53
CA ALA A 576 -19.55 -3.10 20.95
C ALA A 576 -19.43 -2.97 22.48
N SER A 577 -20.32 -3.66 23.22
CA SER A 577 -20.29 -3.69 24.69
C SER A 577 -19.06 -4.44 25.23
N TRP A 578 -18.71 -5.60 24.65
CA TRP A 578 -17.51 -6.35 25.00
C TRP A 578 -16.24 -5.52 24.74
N VAL A 579 -16.12 -4.87 23.58
CA VAL A 579 -14.96 -4.03 23.24
C VAL A 579 -14.86 -2.83 24.19
N ARG A 580 -15.97 -2.19 24.53
CA ARG A 580 -15.99 -1.09 25.52
C ARG A 580 -15.45 -1.54 26.87
N ASN A 581 -15.89 -2.68 27.37
CA ASN A 581 -15.55 -3.14 28.71
C ASN A 581 -14.12 -3.74 28.77
N ALA A 582 -13.74 -4.59 27.81
CA ALA A 582 -12.44 -5.27 27.81
C ALA A 582 -11.24 -4.37 27.46
N TYR A 583 -11.43 -3.33 26.63
CA TYR A 583 -10.34 -2.40 26.28
C TYR A 583 -10.19 -1.20 27.21
N ARG A 584 -11.20 -0.87 28.03
CA ARG A 584 -11.13 0.25 28.97
C ARG A 584 -9.98 0.11 29.98
N PRO A 585 -9.75 -1.05 30.64
CA PRO A 585 -8.56 -1.25 31.50
C PRO A 585 -7.24 -1.13 30.72
N LEU A 586 -7.20 -1.68 29.50
CA LEU A 586 -6.00 -1.75 28.66
C LEU A 586 -5.52 -0.41 28.10
N SER A 587 -6.38 0.62 28.09
CA SER A 587 -6.05 1.97 27.64
C SER A 587 -4.83 2.60 28.35
N SER A 588 -4.51 2.12 29.56
CA SER A 588 -3.36 2.53 30.37
C SER A 588 -2.02 1.86 29.97
N THR A 589 -2.07 0.72 29.25
CA THR A 589 -0.91 -0.18 29.02
C THR A 589 -0.65 -0.52 27.57
N LEU A 590 -1.55 -0.16 26.65
CA LEU A 590 -1.43 -0.36 25.21
C LEU A 590 -1.95 0.87 24.45
N SER A 591 -1.29 1.24 23.35
CA SER A 591 -1.78 2.29 22.45
C SER A 591 -2.87 1.71 21.54
N VAL A 592 -4.12 1.73 22.01
CA VAL A 592 -5.29 1.18 21.31
C VAL A 592 -6.02 2.27 20.52
N GLU A 593 -6.45 1.97 19.29
CA GLU A 593 -7.43 2.78 18.54
C GLU A 593 -8.62 1.89 18.12
N VAL A 594 -9.85 2.28 18.46
CA VAL A 594 -11.07 1.54 18.11
C VAL A 594 -11.76 2.18 16.91
N PHE A 595 -11.90 1.42 15.81
CA PHE A 595 -12.52 1.84 14.56
C PHE A 595 -13.98 1.39 14.53
N CYS A 596 -14.90 2.36 14.53
CA CYS A 596 -16.36 2.14 14.48
C CYS A 596 -17.03 3.13 13.49
N PRO A 597 -18.11 2.74 12.78
CA PRO A 597 -18.79 3.62 11.81
C PRO A 597 -19.44 4.86 12.42
N ALA A 598 -19.95 4.71 13.66
CA ALA A 598 -20.64 5.75 14.42
C ALA A 598 -20.45 5.53 15.92
N ALA A 599 -20.40 6.63 16.68
CA ALA A 599 -20.24 6.65 18.12
C ALA A 599 -21.02 7.82 18.77
N SER A 600 -21.40 7.65 20.04
CA SER A 600 -21.94 8.71 20.91
C SER A 600 -20.93 9.04 22.01
N PRO A 601 -20.72 10.32 22.40
CA PRO A 601 -19.78 10.69 23.47
C PRO A 601 -19.98 9.89 24.77
N ASP A 602 -21.24 9.67 25.17
CA ASP A 602 -21.58 9.08 26.47
C ASP A 602 -21.20 7.60 26.53
N PHE A 603 -21.52 6.83 25.48
CA PHE A 603 -21.17 5.41 25.38
C PHE A 603 -19.68 5.19 25.07
N ALA A 604 -19.03 6.19 24.46
CA ALA A 604 -17.61 6.20 24.15
C ALA A 604 -16.69 6.55 25.33
N SER A 605 -17.25 7.01 26.45
CA SER A 605 -16.48 7.52 27.58
C SER A 605 -15.46 6.49 28.11
N GLY A 606 -14.18 6.87 28.13
CA GLY A 606 -13.07 6.00 28.53
C GLY A 606 -12.56 5.02 27.46
N VAL A 607 -13.02 5.11 26.20
CA VAL A 607 -12.54 4.26 25.09
C VAL A 607 -11.82 5.11 24.03
N PRO A 608 -10.59 4.74 23.60
CA PRO A 608 -9.85 5.49 22.59
C PRO A 608 -10.40 5.22 21.17
N LEU A 609 -11.41 5.99 20.76
CA LEU A 609 -12.01 5.91 19.43
C LEU A 609 -11.18 6.62 18.34
N ALA A 610 -11.09 5.99 17.16
CA ALA A 610 -10.52 6.61 15.98
C ALA A 610 -11.47 7.71 15.40
N PRO A 611 -10.98 8.94 15.12
CA PRO A 611 -11.82 10.07 14.71
C PRO A 611 -12.29 9.99 13.24
N LEU A 612 -13.35 9.22 12.97
CA LEU A 612 -13.85 8.92 11.61
C LEU A 612 -14.96 9.85 11.10
N ARG A 613 -14.88 11.16 11.41
CA ARG A 613 -15.94 12.15 11.12
C ARG A 613 -16.43 12.14 9.67
N SER A 614 -15.52 11.97 8.70
CA SER A 614 -15.82 11.93 7.26
C SER A 614 -16.57 10.67 6.81
N TYR A 615 -16.35 9.51 7.44
CA TYR A 615 -17.08 8.28 7.11
C TYR A 615 -18.57 8.38 7.48
N SER A 616 -18.90 9.08 8.57
CA SER A 616 -20.27 9.22 9.07
C SER A 616 -21.28 9.78 8.04
N ALA A 617 -20.82 10.56 7.06
CA ALA A 617 -21.64 11.08 5.97
C ALA A 617 -21.89 10.00 4.89
N LEU A 618 -20.82 9.32 4.46
CA LEU A 618 -20.89 8.21 3.51
C LEU A 618 -21.74 7.04 4.05
N ASP A 619 -21.56 6.68 5.32
CA ASP A 619 -22.32 5.68 6.05
C ASP A 619 -23.83 6.02 6.14
N ARG A 620 -24.16 7.30 6.39
CA ARG A 620 -25.56 7.77 6.30
C ARG A 620 -26.13 7.64 4.88
N LEU A 621 -25.38 8.00 3.85
CA LEU A 621 -25.80 7.88 2.44
C LEU A 621 -25.98 6.42 2.01
N LEU A 622 -25.00 5.56 2.29
CA LEU A 622 -25.04 4.13 1.99
C LEU A 622 -26.20 3.41 2.70
N ARG A 623 -26.57 3.84 3.91
CA ARG A 623 -27.76 3.33 4.61
C ARG A 623 -29.07 3.94 4.12
N GLY A 624 -29.07 5.16 3.59
CA GLY A 624 -30.22 5.70 2.85
C GLY A 624 -30.53 4.82 1.65
N ALA A 625 -29.51 4.55 0.83
CA ALA A 625 -29.61 3.62 -0.31
C ALA A 625 -30.01 2.20 0.13
N SER A 626 -29.45 1.67 1.22
CA SER A 626 -29.80 0.30 1.68
C SER A 626 -31.21 0.19 2.26
N ARG A 627 -31.77 1.25 2.84
CA ARG A 627 -33.19 1.28 3.26
C ARG A 627 -34.14 1.39 2.06
N ALA A 628 -33.81 2.23 1.08
CA ALA A 628 -34.60 2.36 -0.15
C ALA A 628 -34.61 1.04 -0.94
N ALA A 629 -33.44 0.42 -1.13
CA ALA A 629 -33.33 -0.94 -1.65
C ALA A 629 -34.10 -1.94 -0.76
N GLY A 630 -33.97 -1.82 0.57
CA GLY A 630 -34.71 -2.59 1.57
C GLY A 630 -36.22 -2.67 1.30
N ALA A 631 -36.86 -1.53 1.08
CA ALA A 631 -38.29 -1.45 0.76
C ALA A 631 -38.67 -2.20 -0.54
N LEU A 632 -37.84 -2.10 -1.58
CA LEU A 632 -38.00 -2.86 -2.84
C LEU A 632 -37.68 -4.37 -2.68
N THR A 633 -36.80 -4.75 -1.76
CA THR A 633 -36.25 -6.12 -1.65
C THR A 633 -37.09 -7.13 -0.86
N ARG A 634 -38.37 -6.86 -0.57
CA ARG A 634 -39.32 -7.94 -0.16
C ARG A 634 -39.39 -9.08 -1.20
N ARG A 635 -38.91 -8.85 -2.44
CA ARG A 635 -38.81 -9.85 -3.52
C ARG A 635 -37.40 -10.45 -3.75
N ASN A 636 -36.32 -9.99 -3.09
CA ASN A 636 -34.97 -10.55 -3.33
C ASN A 636 -34.00 -10.37 -2.13
N PRO A 637 -33.87 -11.37 -1.24
CA PRO A 637 -32.93 -11.33 -0.11
C PRO A 637 -31.44 -11.27 -0.51
N HIS A 638 -31.07 -11.85 -1.65
CA HIS A 638 -29.66 -11.94 -2.07
C HIS A 638 -29.09 -10.59 -2.52
N GLY A 639 -29.93 -9.66 -2.97
CA GLY A 639 -29.53 -8.28 -3.29
C GLY A 639 -29.02 -7.52 -2.05
N VAL A 640 -29.72 -7.66 -0.92
CA VAL A 640 -29.34 -7.01 0.35
C VAL A 640 -28.00 -7.55 0.86
N LEU A 641 -27.78 -8.87 0.78
CA LEU A 641 -26.52 -9.51 1.19
C LEU A 641 -25.31 -9.01 0.37
N ARG A 642 -25.49 -8.76 -0.93
CA ARG A 642 -24.46 -8.15 -1.80
C ARG A 642 -24.20 -6.69 -1.40
N LEU A 643 -25.23 -5.92 -1.06
CA LEU A 643 -25.07 -4.53 -0.64
C LEU A 643 -24.33 -4.41 0.70
N LEU A 644 -24.62 -5.30 1.66
CA LEU A 644 -23.93 -5.37 2.96
C LEU A 644 -22.46 -5.82 2.82
N THR A 645 -22.17 -6.78 1.93
CA THR A 645 -20.77 -7.14 1.65
C THR A 645 -20.00 -6.02 0.95
N LEU A 646 -20.65 -5.22 0.08
CA LEU A 646 -20.06 -4.01 -0.47
C LEU A 646 -19.80 -2.94 0.60
N GLN A 647 -20.73 -2.71 1.53
CA GLN A 647 -20.51 -1.80 2.68
C GLN A 647 -19.32 -2.26 3.54
N GLY A 648 -19.20 -3.58 3.80
CA GLY A 648 -18.04 -4.14 4.50
C GLY A 648 -16.71 -3.93 3.76
N VAL A 649 -16.68 -4.13 2.43
CA VAL A 649 -15.49 -3.87 1.61
C VAL A 649 -15.08 -2.40 1.65
N VAL A 650 -16.05 -1.48 1.53
CA VAL A 650 -15.82 -0.03 1.61
C VAL A 650 -15.32 0.37 3.01
N TRP A 651 -15.88 -0.21 4.07
CA TRP A 651 -15.47 0.03 5.46
C TRP A 651 -14.01 -0.36 5.71
N VAL A 652 -13.62 -1.59 5.35
CA VAL A 652 -12.22 -2.05 5.47
C VAL A 652 -11.31 -1.18 4.61
N TRP A 653 -11.68 -0.93 3.34
CA TRP A 653 -10.90 -0.11 2.42
C TRP A 653 -10.66 1.32 2.92
N TRP A 654 -11.62 1.89 3.65
CA TRP A 654 -11.57 3.22 4.26
C TRP A 654 -10.72 3.25 5.53
N CYS A 655 -10.77 2.21 6.35
CA CYS A 655 -9.95 2.10 7.57
C CYS A 655 -8.49 1.68 7.26
N SER A 656 -8.26 0.90 6.19
CA SER A 656 -6.94 0.36 5.79
C SER A 656 -5.77 1.35 5.86
N PRO A 657 -5.87 2.65 5.46
CA PRO A 657 -4.76 3.59 5.57
C PRO A 657 -4.35 3.95 7.01
N SER A 658 -5.28 3.89 7.97
CA SER A 658 -4.99 4.04 9.40
C SER A 658 -4.54 2.71 10.00
N LEU A 659 -5.24 1.61 9.70
CA LEU A 659 -4.90 0.26 10.14
C LEU A 659 -3.49 -0.17 9.68
N ALA A 660 -3.01 0.32 8.52
CA ALA A 660 -1.66 0.10 8.01
C ALA A 660 -0.52 0.70 8.89
N ARG A 661 -0.85 1.43 9.95
CA ARG A 661 0.11 1.90 10.97
C ARG A 661 0.18 0.99 12.19
N ALA A 662 -0.82 0.13 12.39
CA ALA A 662 -0.91 -0.75 13.56
C ALA A 662 0.08 -1.93 13.45
N ASP A 663 0.64 -2.32 14.60
CA ASP A 663 1.43 -3.55 14.73
C ASP A 663 0.50 -4.78 14.83
N VAL A 664 -0.69 -4.60 15.42
CA VAL A 664 -1.73 -5.63 15.57
C VAL A 664 -3.09 -5.04 15.17
N VAL A 665 -3.83 -5.75 14.30
CA VAL A 665 -5.25 -5.47 14.03
C VAL A 665 -6.09 -6.58 14.64
N HIS A 666 -7.01 -6.22 15.53
CA HIS A 666 -7.96 -7.13 16.15
C HIS A 666 -9.32 -7.02 15.45
N ILE A 667 -9.83 -8.12 14.92
CA ILE A 667 -11.05 -8.17 14.11
C ILE A 667 -12.10 -9.00 14.84
N HIS A 668 -13.34 -8.53 14.91
CA HIS A 668 -14.43 -9.25 15.58
C HIS A 668 -15.43 -9.84 14.56
N ASN A 669 -15.73 -11.14 14.65
CA ASN A 669 -16.75 -11.87 13.88
C ASN A 669 -16.68 -11.74 12.33
N ARG A 670 -15.60 -11.19 11.75
CA ARG A 670 -15.51 -10.86 10.30
C ARG A 670 -14.24 -11.39 9.64
N PRO A 671 -14.07 -12.72 9.47
CA PRO A 671 -12.93 -13.32 8.78
C PRO A 671 -12.65 -12.75 7.37
N GLY A 672 -13.69 -12.35 6.63
CA GLY A 672 -13.54 -11.69 5.33
C GLY A 672 -12.78 -10.34 5.38
N TYR A 673 -12.75 -9.65 6.53
CA TYR A 673 -11.98 -8.42 6.70
C TYR A 673 -10.47 -8.71 6.79
N ALA A 674 -10.05 -9.84 7.37
CA ALA A 674 -8.64 -10.24 7.40
C ALA A 674 -8.08 -10.43 5.98
N VAL A 675 -8.83 -11.14 5.13
CA VAL A 675 -8.51 -11.32 3.70
C VAL A 675 -8.43 -9.97 2.98
N GLN A 676 -9.38 -9.05 3.24
CA GLN A 676 -9.38 -7.72 2.64
C GLN A 676 -8.20 -6.84 3.12
N LEU A 677 -7.75 -6.99 4.38
CA LEU A 677 -6.58 -6.30 4.92
C LEU A 677 -5.27 -6.84 4.33
N ARG A 678 -5.10 -8.16 4.25
CA ARG A 678 -3.94 -8.76 3.56
C ARG A 678 -3.89 -8.37 2.09
N ARG A 679 -5.02 -8.43 1.38
CA ARG A 679 -5.13 -7.91 -0.01
C ARG A 679 -4.89 -6.40 -0.10
N SER A 680 -5.15 -5.63 0.95
CA SER A 680 -4.79 -4.19 1.04
C SER A 680 -3.31 -3.95 1.33
N GLY A 681 -2.49 -4.99 1.53
CA GLY A 681 -1.06 -4.90 1.84
C GLY A 681 -0.73 -4.76 3.33
N TYR A 682 -1.66 -5.05 4.25
CA TYR A 682 -1.36 -5.04 5.68
C TYR A 682 -0.43 -6.20 6.08
N ALA A 683 0.74 -5.85 6.63
CA ALA A 683 1.81 -6.78 6.96
C ALA A 683 2.04 -7.00 8.48
N GLY A 684 1.35 -6.26 9.35
CA GLY A 684 1.38 -6.49 10.80
C GLY A 684 0.61 -7.75 11.21
N ARG A 685 0.43 -7.97 12.52
CA ARG A 685 -0.30 -9.14 13.05
C ARG A 685 -1.82 -8.96 12.87
N ILE A 686 -2.55 -10.01 12.50
CA ILE A 686 -4.02 -10.05 12.51
C ILE A 686 -4.49 -11.10 13.53
N VAL A 687 -5.24 -10.64 14.53
CA VAL A 687 -5.97 -11.47 15.49
C VAL A 687 -7.46 -11.43 15.16
N LEU A 688 -8.11 -12.59 15.04
CA LEU A 688 -9.55 -12.70 14.77
C LEU A 688 -10.28 -13.31 15.97
N HIS A 689 -11.22 -12.57 16.57
CA HIS A 689 -12.05 -13.03 17.67
C HIS A 689 -13.48 -13.38 17.20
N MET A 690 -13.89 -14.62 17.49
CA MET A 690 -15.19 -15.19 17.19
C MET A 690 -16.05 -15.29 18.47
N HIS A 691 -17.03 -14.40 18.60
CA HIS A 691 -17.98 -14.32 19.72
C HIS A 691 -19.29 -15.10 19.49
N ASN A 692 -19.50 -15.64 18.29
CA ASN A 692 -20.67 -16.42 17.89
C ASN A 692 -20.21 -17.60 17.03
N ASP A 693 -21.04 -18.62 16.87
CA ASP A 693 -20.80 -19.62 15.83
C ASP A 693 -21.03 -18.99 14.44
N ALA A 694 -19.93 -18.52 13.88
CA ALA A 694 -19.81 -18.11 12.50
C ALA A 694 -18.86 -19.05 11.73
N VAL A 695 -18.52 -20.23 12.27
CA VAL A 695 -17.62 -21.21 11.66
C VAL A 695 -18.27 -21.77 10.39
N ASP A 696 -19.52 -22.23 10.49
CA ASP A 696 -20.37 -22.63 9.36
C ASP A 696 -20.60 -21.48 8.36
N SER A 697 -20.51 -20.24 8.82
CA SER A 697 -20.59 -19.06 7.95
C SER A 697 -19.32 -18.91 7.09
N VAL A 698 -18.13 -19.31 7.58
CA VAL A 698 -16.90 -19.33 6.77
C VAL A 698 -17.03 -20.37 5.67
N GLU A 699 -17.42 -21.60 6.01
CA GLU A 699 -17.58 -22.67 5.00
C GLU A 699 -18.65 -22.27 3.96
N SER A 700 -19.82 -21.83 4.40
CA SER A 700 -20.91 -21.47 3.49
C SER A 700 -20.68 -20.16 2.71
N TRP A 701 -19.88 -19.22 3.21
CA TRP A 701 -19.46 -18.03 2.44
C TRP A 701 -18.47 -18.41 1.35
N VAL A 702 -17.48 -19.25 1.66
CA VAL A 702 -16.49 -19.73 0.68
C VAL A 702 -17.12 -20.67 -0.36
N ARG A 703 -18.02 -21.59 0.04
CA ARG A 703 -18.80 -22.42 -0.91
C ARG A 703 -19.53 -21.58 -1.96
N ARG A 704 -19.92 -20.35 -1.64
CA ARG A 704 -20.66 -19.43 -2.53
C ARG A 704 -19.76 -18.47 -3.34
N GLY A 705 -18.43 -18.63 -3.31
CA GLY A 705 -17.50 -17.80 -4.10
C GLY A 705 -16.17 -18.47 -4.46
N PHE A 706 -15.97 -18.80 -5.74
CA PHE A 706 -14.67 -19.23 -6.32
C PHE A 706 -13.99 -20.47 -5.70
N GLY A 707 -14.72 -21.58 -5.61
CA GLY A 707 -14.14 -22.92 -5.42
C GLY A 707 -13.83 -23.28 -3.97
N ALA A 708 -14.67 -24.14 -3.39
CA ALA A 708 -14.91 -24.27 -1.94
C ALA A 708 -13.69 -24.47 -1.01
N ARG A 709 -12.54 -24.97 -1.48
CA ARG A 709 -11.33 -25.05 -0.64
C ARG A 709 -10.51 -23.75 -0.63
N ARG A 710 -10.35 -23.07 -1.78
CA ARG A 710 -9.40 -21.95 -1.95
C ARG A 710 -9.67 -20.76 -1.03
N GLY A 711 -10.94 -20.45 -0.76
CA GLY A 711 -11.31 -19.32 0.10
C GLY A 711 -11.14 -19.60 1.60
N VAL A 712 -11.27 -20.86 2.05
CA VAL A 712 -11.00 -21.22 3.46
C VAL A 712 -9.50 -21.08 3.69
N ASP A 713 -8.68 -21.66 2.81
CA ASP A 713 -7.23 -21.46 2.87
C ASP A 713 -6.83 -19.97 2.83
N GLU A 714 -7.57 -19.11 2.12
CA GLU A 714 -7.25 -17.68 2.03
C GLU A 714 -7.53 -16.95 3.34
N VAL A 715 -8.62 -17.30 4.05
CA VAL A 715 -8.89 -16.81 5.41
C VAL A 715 -7.81 -17.33 6.38
N LEU A 716 -7.50 -18.63 6.34
CA LEU A 716 -6.51 -19.27 7.20
C LEU A 716 -5.09 -18.71 7.00
N ARG A 717 -4.69 -18.40 5.76
CA ARG A 717 -3.42 -17.71 5.47
C ARG A 717 -3.43 -16.22 5.79
N SER A 718 -4.59 -15.63 6.09
CA SER A 718 -4.71 -14.18 6.33
C SER A 718 -4.70 -13.80 7.81
N VAL A 719 -5.22 -14.67 8.67
CA VAL A 719 -5.24 -14.50 10.13
C VAL A 719 -4.02 -15.19 10.73
N ASP A 720 -3.33 -14.53 11.65
CA ASP A 720 -2.17 -15.12 12.33
C ASP A 720 -2.60 -15.91 13.57
N ASP A 721 -3.54 -15.36 14.34
CA ASP A 721 -4.03 -15.89 15.60
C ASP A 721 -5.56 -15.81 15.71
N TRP A 722 -6.16 -16.82 16.30
CA TRP A 722 -7.60 -16.94 16.50
C TRP A 722 -7.94 -16.92 18.00
N ALA A 723 -8.97 -16.16 18.37
CA ALA A 723 -9.58 -16.17 19.68
C ALA A 723 -11.04 -16.63 19.55
N PHE A 724 -11.48 -17.48 20.47
CA PHE A 724 -12.84 -18.02 20.51
C PHE A 724 -13.45 -17.81 21.88
N CYS A 725 -14.71 -17.39 21.93
CA CYS A 725 -15.39 -17.18 23.21
C CYS A 725 -15.76 -18.46 23.99
N SER A 726 -15.40 -19.64 23.48
CA SER A 726 -15.44 -20.91 24.20
C SER A 726 -14.47 -21.91 23.58
N GLY A 727 -14.05 -22.89 24.39
CA GLY A 727 -13.37 -24.10 23.94
C GLY A 727 -14.22 -24.92 22.98
N TYR A 728 -15.55 -24.89 23.11
CA TYR A 728 -16.48 -25.51 22.14
C TYR A 728 -16.26 -24.96 20.73
N LEU A 729 -16.31 -23.63 20.55
CA LEU A 729 -16.06 -23.02 19.25
C LEU A 729 -14.62 -23.26 18.77
N ARG A 730 -13.64 -23.25 19.68
CA ARG A 730 -12.24 -23.55 19.34
C ARG A 730 -12.09 -24.97 18.79
N ARG A 731 -12.65 -25.98 19.48
CA ARG A 731 -12.65 -27.40 19.03
C ARG A 731 -13.33 -27.51 17.67
N ARG A 732 -14.58 -27.04 17.56
CA ARG A 732 -15.35 -27.02 16.29
C ARG A 732 -14.59 -26.36 15.14
N ALA A 733 -13.87 -25.26 15.38
CA ALA A 733 -13.09 -24.58 14.35
C ALA A 733 -11.78 -25.32 14.00
N VAL A 734 -11.13 -25.99 14.95
CA VAL A 734 -10.01 -26.92 14.66
C VAL A 734 -10.49 -28.08 13.80
N ASP A 735 -11.61 -28.72 14.17
CA ASP A 735 -12.13 -29.91 13.49
C ASP A 735 -12.67 -29.59 12.07
N LEU A 736 -13.40 -28.48 11.91
CA LEU A 736 -14.01 -28.10 10.62
C LEU A 736 -13.07 -27.35 9.67
N LEU A 737 -12.10 -26.57 10.19
CA LEU A 737 -11.21 -25.73 9.36
C LEU A 737 -9.74 -26.20 9.34
N GLY A 738 -9.36 -27.18 10.15
CA GLY A 738 -7.97 -27.65 10.25
C GLY A 738 -7.04 -26.62 10.89
N LEU A 739 -7.52 -25.84 11.87
CA LEU A 739 -6.73 -24.80 12.54
C LEU A 739 -5.58 -25.39 13.37
N PRO A 740 -4.35 -24.85 13.25
CA PRO A 740 -3.25 -25.20 14.13
C PRO A 740 -3.56 -24.86 15.61
N GLY A 741 -3.29 -25.81 16.51
CA GLY A 741 -3.58 -25.67 17.94
C GLY A 741 -2.77 -24.58 18.64
N ASP A 742 -1.58 -24.27 18.13
CA ASP A 742 -0.67 -23.19 18.56
C ASP A 742 -1.20 -21.78 18.21
N ARG A 743 -2.11 -21.69 17.23
CA ARG A 743 -2.66 -20.41 16.71
C ARG A 743 -4.09 -20.13 17.13
N SER A 744 -4.62 -20.90 18.08
CA SER A 744 -6.00 -20.81 18.54
C SER A 744 -6.05 -20.76 20.07
N SER A 745 -6.72 -19.75 20.60
CA SER A 745 -6.87 -19.46 22.03
C SER A 745 -8.36 -19.42 22.41
N VAL A 746 -8.64 -19.67 23.68
CA VAL A 746 -9.96 -19.36 24.28
C VAL A 746 -9.83 -18.03 25.00
N LEU A 747 -10.81 -17.15 24.81
CA LEU A 747 -10.91 -15.84 25.46
C LEU A 747 -12.39 -15.62 25.77
N TYR A 748 -12.81 -15.91 27.00
CA TYR A 748 -14.22 -15.92 27.38
C TYR A 748 -14.86 -14.53 27.26
N ASN A 749 -16.20 -14.48 27.15
CA ASN A 749 -16.89 -13.18 27.25
C ASN A 749 -16.99 -12.78 28.72
N GLY A 750 -16.67 -11.52 29.03
CA GLY A 750 -16.78 -11.01 30.40
C GLY A 750 -18.23 -10.75 30.83
N ALA A 751 -18.45 -10.76 32.13
CA ALA A 751 -19.69 -10.38 32.81
C ALA A 751 -19.44 -9.24 33.80
N THR A 752 -20.51 -8.54 34.19
CA THR A 752 -20.40 -7.39 35.11
C THR A 752 -20.63 -7.85 36.55
N VAL A 753 -19.54 -8.14 37.26
CA VAL A 753 -19.57 -8.57 38.67
C VAL A 753 -20.09 -7.43 39.55
N VAL A 754 -21.14 -7.69 40.32
CA VAL A 754 -21.71 -6.75 41.29
C VAL A 754 -21.27 -7.16 42.70
N ALA A 755 -20.68 -6.24 43.45
CA ALA A 755 -20.25 -6.50 44.83
C ALA A 755 -21.46 -6.61 45.77
N GLY A 756 -21.94 -7.82 46.03
CA GLY A 756 -23.05 -8.06 46.96
C GLY A 756 -23.83 -9.35 46.70
N ALA A 757 -23.16 -10.50 46.73
CA ALA A 757 -23.82 -11.80 46.61
C ALA A 757 -24.86 -12.01 47.72
N ARG A 758 -26.08 -12.44 47.37
CA ARG A 758 -27.09 -12.90 48.35
C ARG A 758 -26.72 -14.29 48.88
N SER A 759 -25.82 -14.36 49.84
CA SER A 759 -25.48 -15.61 50.54
C SER A 759 -26.61 -16.13 51.44
N ASP A 760 -27.44 -15.21 51.97
CA ASP A 760 -28.36 -15.46 53.07
C ASP A 760 -29.81 -15.25 52.61
N ARG A 761 -30.31 -16.15 51.75
CA ARG A 761 -31.72 -16.20 51.32
C ARG A 761 -32.47 -17.26 52.13
N ARG A 762 -33.67 -16.91 52.64
CA ARG A 762 -34.61 -17.90 53.21
C ARG A 762 -35.22 -18.74 52.08
N ARG A 763 -35.46 -20.03 52.34
CA ARG A 763 -36.11 -20.96 51.40
C ARG A 763 -37.44 -20.35 50.90
N PRO A 764 -37.70 -20.28 49.59
CA PRO A 764 -38.87 -19.58 49.04
C PRO A 764 -40.17 -20.36 49.25
N GLU A 765 -41.28 -19.65 49.52
CA GLU A 765 -42.64 -20.19 49.46
C GLU A 765 -43.17 -20.26 48.00
N VAL A 766 -42.65 -19.39 47.13
CA VAL A 766 -42.92 -19.35 45.69
C VAL A 766 -41.59 -19.20 44.97
N VAL A 767 -41.24 -20.16 44.11
CA VAL A 767 -39.99 -20.15 43.34
C VAL A 767 -40.07 -19.08 42.25
N SER A 768 -39.11 -18.16 42.23
CA SER A 768 -38.96 -17.17 41.16
C SER A 768 -37.92 -17.63 40.15
N ALA A 769 -38.38 -18.10 39.00
CA ALA A 769 -37.52 -18.36 37.84
C ALA A 769 -37.41 -17.11 36.97
N LEU A 770 -36.28 -16.93 36.31
CA LEU A 770 -36.06 -15.84 35.35
C LEU A 770 -35.50 -16.40 34.04
N PHE A 771 -36.01 -15.91 32.92
CA PHE A 771 -35.41 -16.12 31.59
C PHE A 771 -34.93 -14.78 31.05
N ALA A 772 -33.75 -14.74 30.41
CA ALA A 772 -33.26 -13.54 29.76
C ALA A 772 -32.54 -13.81 28.42
N GLY A 773 -32.77 -12.96 27.42
CA GLY A 773 -32.00 -12.98 26.18
C GLY A 773 -32.68 -12.40 24.93
N ARG A 774 -32.29 -12.91 23.76
CA ARG A 774 -33.01 -12.66 22.50
C ARG A 774 -34.23 -13.56 22.43
N LEU A 775 -35.39 -12.99 22.13
CA LEU A 775 -36.65 -13.74 22.08
C LEU A 775 -36.82 -14.44 20.72
N ILE A 776 -36.15 -15.59 20.59
CA ILE A 776 -36.04 -16.42 19.37
C ILE A 776 -36.14 -17.92 19.73
N ALA A 777 -36.51 -18.77 18.77
CA ALA A 777 -36.82 -20.18 19.00
C ALA A 777 -35.61 -21.00 19.47
N GLU A 778 -34.43 -20.67 18.97
CA GLU A 778 -33.13 -21.27 19.30
C GLU A 778 -32.82 -21.16 20.81
N LYS A 779 -33.37 -20.14 21.48
CA LYS A 779 -33.11 -19.82 22.89
C LYS A 779 -34.09 -20.47 23.88
N GLY A 780 -35.12 -21.19 23.39
CA GLY A 780 -36.02 -21.93 24.26
C GLY A 780 -37.03 -21.09 25.05
N VAL A 781 -37.52 -19.96 24.52
CA VAL A 781 -38.40 -19.08 25.31
C VAL A 781 -39.77 -19.73 25.56
N VAL A 782 -40.34 -20.39 24.55
CA VAL A 782 -41.63 -21.11 24.66
C VAL A 782 -41.49 -22.36 25.54
N GLU A 783 -40.33 -22.99 25.52
CA GLU A 783 -39.92 -24.07 26.42
C GLU A 783 -39.88 -23.57 27.87
N ALA A 784 -39.23 -22.43 28.15
CA ALA A 784 -39.18 -21.86 29.50
C ALA A 784 -40.58 -21.57 30.06
N VAL A 785 -41.49 -21.06 29.23
CA VAL A 785 -42.90 -20.84 29.60
C VAL A 785 -43.61 -22.15 29.95
N ARG A 786 -43.43 -23.22 29.16
CA ARG A 786 -44.00 -24.55 29.45
C ARG A 786 -43.42 -25.18 30.71
N VAL A 787 -42.11 -25.05 30.92
CA VAL A 787 -41.40 -25.46 32.15
C VAL A 787 -42.00 -24.77 33.39
N CYS A 788 -42.37 -23.49 33.31
CA CYS A 788 -43.06 -22.81 34.42
C CYS A 788 -44.45 -23.42 34.71
N GLY A 789 -45.20 -23.82 33.68
CA GLY A 789 -46.47 -24.54 33.86
C GLY A 789 -46.27 -25.92 34.49
N ALA A 790 -45.27 -26.68 34.03
CA ALA A 790 -44.89 -27.96 34.61
C ALA A 790 -44.43 -27.83 36.08
N ALA A 791 -43.62 -26.83 36.39
CA ALA A 791 -43.11 -26.57 37.75
C ALA A 791 -44.22 -26.21 38.74
N ASN A 792 -45.28 -25.52 38.32
CA ASN A 792 -46.44 -25.24 39.17
C ASN A 792 -47.23 -26.49 39.59
N ARG A 793 -47.01 -27.65 38.95
CA ARG A 793 -47.53 -28.96 39.41
C ARG A 793 -46.69 -29.58 40.54
N ILE A 794 -45.50 -29.04 40.80
CA ILE A 794 -44.53 -29.53 41.80
C ILE A 794 -44.48 -28.57 42.99
N ALA A 795 -44.31 -27.27 42.73
CA ALA A 795 -44.30 -26.21 43.73
C ALA A 795 -44.75 -24.87 43.10
N PRO A 796 -45.39 -23.96 43.86
CA PRO A 796 -45.75 -22.63 43.36
C PRO A 796 -44.55 -21.93 42.72
N THR A 797 -44.63 -21.66 41.41
CA THR A 797 -43.50 -21.15 40.62
C THR A 797 -43.95 -19.95 39.79
N THR A 798 -43.06 -18.98 39.57
CA THR A 798 -43.25 -17.82 38.69
C THR A 798 -42.11 -17.73 37.68
N LEU A 799 -42.35 -17.15 36.52
CA LEU A 799 -41.35 -16.91 35.49
C LEU A 799 -41.44 -15.50 34.93
N ASP A 800 -40.39 -14.72 35.13
CA ASP A 800 -40.22 -13.41 34.50
C ASP A 800 -39.28 -13.53 33.27
N VAL A 801 -39.80 -13.20 32.09
CA VAL A 801 -39.12 -13.37 30.78
C VAL A 801 -38.68 -12.00 30.25
N TYR A 802 -37.39 -11.70 30.26
CA TYR A 802 -36.82 -10.44 29.78
C TYR A 802 -36.16 -10.57 28.40
N GLY A 803 -36.51 -9.69 27.46
CA GLY A 803 -35.84 -9.72 26.16
C GLY A 803 -36.44 -8.89 25.03
N GLY A 804 -35.80 -8.99 23.87
CA GLY A 804 -36.19 -8.29 22.65
C GLY A 804 -35.95 -9.10 21.37
N LYS A 805 -36.43 -8.54 20.26
CA LYS A 805 -36.37 -9.14 18.91
C LYS A 805 -34.96 -9.18 18.31
N ALA A 806 -34.10 -8.25 18.69
CA ALA A 806 -32.72 -8.11 18.24
C ALA A 806 -31.82 -7.64 19.40
N THR A 807 -30.60 -7.19 19.10
CA THR A 807 -29.69 -6.57 20.07
C THR A 807 -30.05 -5.11 20.34
N GLY A 808 -29.76 -4.63 21.56
CA GLY A 808 -30.07 -3.26 21.98
C GLY A 808 -31.56 -3.02 22.20
N SER A 809 -31.97 -1.75 22.23
CA SER A 809 -33.33 -1.29 22.54
C SER A 809 -34.35 -1.55 21.41
N SER A 810 -34.38 -2.76 20.84
CA SER A 810 -35.24 -3.11 19.71
C SER A 810 -36.70 -3.35 20.15
N THR A 811 -37.42 -2.27 20.45
CA THR A 811 -38.85 -2.30 20.75
C THR A 811 -39.66 -2.66 19.50
N GLY A 812 -40.38 -3.78 19.52
CA GLY A 812 -41.29 -4.14 18.43
C GLY A 812 -41.59 -5.63 18.38
N ASP A 813 -42.86 -5.98 18.14
CA ASP A 813 -43.32 -7.36 18.20
C ASP A 813 -42.78 -8.23 17.04
N SER A 814 -42.84 -9.54 17.21
CA SER A 814 -42.39 -10.56 16.26
C SER A 814 -43.40 -11.72 16.22
N PRO A 815 -43.45 -12.51 15.12
CA PRO A 815 -44.28 -13.72 15.09
C PRO A 815 -43.95 -14.72 16.22
N TYR A 816 -42.70 -14.75 16.70
CA TYR A 816 -42.30 -15.58 17.83
C TYR A 816 -42.59 -14.93 19.19
N ILE A 817 -42.44 -13.60 19.33
CA ILE A 817 -42.78 -12.89 20.58
C ILE A 817 -44.29 -12.96 20.85
N ARG A 818 -45.13 -12.86 19.82
CA ARG A 818 -46.58 -13.15 19.93
C ARG A 818 -46.84 -14.58 20.41
N ARG A 819 -46.16 -15.59 19.84
CA ARG A 819 -46.26 -16.98 20.31
C ARG A 819 -45.86 -17.15 21.77
N VAL A 820 -44.80 -16.49 22.24
CA VAL A 820 -44.40 -16.49 23.66
C VAL A 820 -45.51 -15.88 24.54
N ARG A 821 -46.16 -14.80 24.09
CA ARG A 821 -47.29 -14.15 24.78
C ARG A 821 -48.62 -14.92 24.68
N GLU A 822 -48.75 -15.80 23.69
CA GLU A 822 -49.88 -16.73 23.54
C GLU A 822 -49.69 -17.93 24.49
N GLU A 823 -48.50 -18.53 24.51
CA GLU A 823 -48.15 -19.62 25.45
C GLU A 823 -48.23 -19.16 26.91
N ALA A 824 -47.71 -17.96 27.22
CA ALA A 824 -47.74 -17.41 28.59
C ALA A 824 -49.17 -17.16 29.10
N ARG A 825 -50.09 -16.78 28.20
CA ARG A 825 -51.52 -16.68 28.55
C ARG A 825 -52.13 -18.04 28.82
N ARG A 826 -51.87 -19.05 27.96
CA ARG A 826 -52.36 -20.42 28.19
C ARG A 826 -51.89 -20.98 29.53
N VAL A 827 -50.61 -20.81 29.88
CA VAL A 827 -50.07 -21.26 31.18
C VAL A 827 -50.67 -20.49 32.37
N ASN A 828 -50.92 -19.18 32.24
CA ASN A 828 -51.57 -18.40 33.30
C ASN A 828 -53.07 -18.78 33.46
N GLU A 829 -53.75 -19.09 32.37
CA GLU A 829 -55.14 -19.60 32.35
C GLU A 829 -55.20 -21.00 32.98
N GLU A 830 -54.29 -21.92 32.61
CA GLU A 830 -54.12 -23.25 33.21
C GLU A 830 -53.83 -23.18 34.73
N CYS A 831 -53.07 -22.18 35.19
CA CYS A 831 -52.73 -21.99 36.61
C CYS A 831 -53.81 -21.24 37.41
N GLY A 832 -54.80 -20.63 36.76
CA GLY A 832 -55.81 -19.75 37.39
C GLY A 832 -55.28 -18.44 37.98
N VAL A 833 -53.98 -18.17 37.88
CA VAL A 833 -53.29 -16.97 38.38
C VAL A 833 -52.10 -16.62 37.47
N GLU A 834 -51.67 -15.35 37.48
CA GLU A 834 -50.49 -14.91 36.72
C GLU A 834 -49.21 -15.53 37.29
N ARG A 835 -48.64 -16.52 36.58
CA ARG A 835 -47.34 -17.13 36.88
C ARG A 835 -46.24 -16.66 35.95
N VAL A 836 -46.55 -16.40 34.69
CA VAL A 836 -45.60 -16.05 33.63
C VAL A 836 -45.81 -14.60 33.19
N ARG A 837 -44.74 -13.79 33.24
CA ARG A 837 -44.70 -12.40 32.77
C ARG A 837 -43.71 -12.23 31.62
N VAL A 838 -44.12 -11.55 30.56
CA VAL A 838 -43.29 -11.33 29.36
C VAL A 838 -42.91 -9.85 29.25
N HIS A 839 -41.77 -9.52 29.84
CA HIS A 839 -41.16 -8.21 29.86
C HIS A 839 -40.49 -7.86 28.53
N GLY A 840 -40.21 -6.57 28.34
CA GLY A 840 -39.47 -6.08 27.18
C GLY A 840 -37.95 -6.16 27.35
N PHE A 841 -37.24 -5.40 26.51
CA PHE A 841 -35.82 -5.12 26.72
C PHE A 841 -35.66 -4.16 27.90
N VAL A 842 -34.83 -4.56 28.88
CA VAL A 842 -34.40 -3.73 30.01
C VAL A 842 -32.90 -3.43 29.91
N THR A 843 -32.40 -2.45 30.66
CA THR A 843 -30.96 -2.16 30.68
C THR A 843 -30.19 -3.25 31.43
N PRO A 844 -28.88 -3.48 31.16
CA PRO A 844 -28.11 -4.52 31.84
C PRO A 844 -28.05 -4.37 33.37
N HIS A 845 -28.08 -3.14 33.90
CA HIS A 845 -28.11 -2.90 35.35
C HIS A 845 -29.41 -3.42 35.97
N VAL A 846 -30.55 -3.04 35.39
CA VAL A 846 -31.87 -3.53 35.81
C VAL A 846 -31.95 -5.05 35.66
N LEU A 847 -31.41 -5.62 34.57
CA LEU A 847 -31.41 -7.07 34.39
C LEU A 847 -30.65 -7.81 35.51
N LEU A 848 -29.50 -7.29 35.95
CA LEU A 848 -28.73 -7.84 37.07
C LEU A 848 -29.48 -7.70 38.40
N GLU A 849 -30.21 -6.61 38.62
CA GLU A 849 -31.09 -6.45 39.79
C GLU A 849 -32.23 -7.47 39.81
N GLU A 850 -32.91 -7.70 38.69
CA GLU A 850 -33.99 -8.70 38.62
C GLU A 850 -33.44 -10.14 38.72
N MET A 851 -32.28 -10.42 38.13
CA MET A 851 -31.55 -11.68 38.34
C MET A 851 -31.27 -11.91 39.83
N ALA A 852 -30.81 -10.90 40.58
CA ALA A 852 -30.55 -11.00 42.02
C ALA A 852 -31.81 -11.12 42.90
N ARG A 853 -33.01 -10.96 42.31
CA ARG A 853 -34.32 -11.19 42.97
C ARG A 853 -34.87 -12.58 42.68
N ALA A 854 -34.59 -13.16 41.51
CA ALA A 854 -34.92 -14.53 41.17
C ALA A 854 -34.24 -15.54 42.12
N ASP A 855 -34.82 -16.73 42.24
CA ASP A 855 -34.17 -17.91 42.83
C ASP A 855 -33.25 -18.57 41.80
N VAL A 856 -33.66 -18.63 40.52
CA VAL A 856 -32.98 -19.46 39.51
C VAL A 856 -33.09 -18.88 38.10
N LEU A 857 -31.99 -18.90 37.34
CA LEU A 857 -32.02 -18.59 35.91
C LEU A 857 -32.39 -19.88 35.14
N LEU A 858 -33.53 -19.86 34.46
CA LEU A 858 -34.01 -20.93 33.59
C LEU A 858 -33.59 -20.64 32.14
N TYR A 859 -32.79 -21.53 31.55
CA TYR A 859 -32.26 -21.33 30.19
C TYR A 859 -32.28 -22.62 29.33
N PRO A 860 -33.46 -23.10 28.90
CA PRO A 860 -33.64 -24.34 28.12
C PRO A 860 -33.25 -24.15 26.64
N CYS A 861 -32.01 -23.75 26.38
CA CYS A 861 -31.52 -23.43 25.05
C CYS A 861 -31.52 -24.66 24.12
N ARG A 862 -32.18 -24.55 22.97
CA ARG A 862 -32.31 -25.65 21.97
C ARG A 862 -31.22 -25.65 20.91
N TRP A 863 -30.23 -24.77 21.06
CA TRP A 863 -29.15 -24.50 20.12
C TRP A 863 -27.78 -24.72 20.80
N GLU A 864 -26.76 -25.02 20.00
CA GLU A 864 -25.36 -25.13 20.45
C GLU A 864 -24.77 -23.76 20.79
N GLU A 865 -25.08 -23.28 22.00
CA GLU A 865 -24.75 -21.94 22.49
C GLU A 865 -23.24 -21.62 22.34
N PRO A 866 -22.88 -20.51 21.67
CA PRO A 866 -21.48 -20.10 21.52
C PRO A 866 -20.74 -19.89 22.85
N PHE A 867 -21.43 -19.36 23.86
CA PHE A 867 -20.95 -19.17 25.23
C PHE A 867 -22.14 -19.05 26.20
N GLY A 868 -22.87 -17.92 26.15
CA GLY A 868 -24.03 -17.66 27.02
C GLY A 868 -23.74 -16.64 28.13
N MET A 869 -23.46 -15.37 27.78
CA MET A 869 -23.12 -14.31 28.76
C MET A 869 -24.16 -14.17 29.89
N VAL A 870 -25.44 -14.32 29.56
CA VAL A 870 -26.58 -14.24 30.51
C VAL A 870 -26.43 -15.22 31.68
N LEU A 871 -25.83 -16.39 31.44
CA LEU A 871 -25.61 -17.39 32.48
C LEU A 871 -24.58 -16.87 33.50
N VAL A 872 -23.51 -16.27 32.99
CA VAL A 872 -22.45 -15.65 33.80
C VAL A 872 -22.96 -14.40 34.52
N ASP A 873 -23.77 -13.57 33.86
CA ASP A 873 -24.40 -12.39 34.49
C ASP A 873 -25.26 -12.82 35.71
N ALA A 874 -26.06 -13.87 35.60
CA ALA A 874 -26.82 -14.43 36.73
C ALA A 874 -25.92 -15.02 37.83
N MET A 875 -24.90 -15.80 37.45
CA MET A 875 -23.90 -16.33 38.40
C MET A 875 -23.16 -15.21 39.15
N SER A 876 -22.91 -14.07 38.49
CA SER A 876 -22.19 -12.93 39.07
C SER A 876 -22.94 -12.19 40.18
N VAL A 877 -24.26 -12.36 40.27
CA VAL A 877 -25.11 -11.85 41.36
C VAL A 877 -25.53 -12.94 42.37
N GLY A 878 -25.12 -14.20 42.14
CA GLY A 878 -25.39 -15.33 43.02
C GLY A 878 -26.64 -16.12 42.69
N THR A 879 -27.23 -15.94 41.51
CA THR A 879 -28.42 -16.67 41.07
C THR A 879 -27.99 -17.89 40.24
N PRO A 880 -28.15 -19.12 40.76
CA PRO A 880 -27.70 -20.32 40.05
C PRO A 880 -28.51 -20.58 38.77
N VAL A 881 -27.93 -21.36 37.87
CA VAL A 881 -28.44 -21.55 36.51
C VAL A 881 -28.89 -22.99 36.27
N VAL A 882 -30.02 -23.18 35.59
CA VAL A 882 -30.47 -24.47 35.04
C VAL A 882 -30.50 -24.38 33.51
N ALA A 883 -29.65 -25.19 32.86
CA ALA A 883 -29.46 -25.16 31.41
C ALA A 883 -29.09 -26.55 30.85
N PRO A 884 -29.33 -26.84 29.56
CA PRO A 884 -28.91 -28.09 28.94
C PRO A 884 -27.42 -28.06 28.60
N ALA A 885 -26.78 -29.22 28.57
CA ALA A 885 -25.36 -29.40 28.28
C ALA A 885 -25.01 -29.23 26.78
N ARG A 886 -25.34 -28.07 26.19
CA ARG A 886 -25.12 -27.74 24.76
C ARG A 886 -24.05 -26.67 24.54
N GLY A 887 -23.34 -26.76 23.42
CA GLY A 887 -22.32 -25.79 23.01
C GLY A 887 -21.26 -25.53 24.08
N GLY A 888 -21.09 -24.26 24.43
CA GLY A 888 -20.19 -23.77 25.48
C GLY A 888 -20.79 -23.71 26.89
N ILE A 889 -22.05 -24.08 27.10
CA ILE A 889 -22.70 -24.03 28.44
C ILE A 889 -21.94 -24.90 29.47
N PRO A 890 -21.45 -26.12 29.14
CA PRO A 890 -20.61 -26.93 30.05
C PRO A 890 -19.20 -26.39 30.34
N GLU A 891 -18.87 -25.19 29.85
CA GLU A 891 -17.64 -24.46 30.22
C GLU A 891 -17.92 -23.32 31.21
N ILE A 892 -19.20 -22.98 31.44
CA ILE A 892 -19.64 -21.97 32.41
C ILE A 892 -20.10 -22.64 33.71
N ILE A 893 -20.89 -23.71 33.63
CA ILE A 893 -21.55 -24.36 34.78
C ILE A 893 -20.82 -25.65 35.16
N ASP A 894 -20.53 -25.84 36.45
CA ASP A 894 -20.13 -27.12 37.03
C ASP A 894 -21.35 -27.75 37.72
N ASP A 895 -21.80 -28.89 37.19
CA ASP A 895 -23.08 -29.50 37.58
C ASP A 895 -23.14 -29.87 39.07
N GLY A 896 -24.17 -29.37 39.76
CA GLY A 896 -24.40 -29.58 41.20
C GLY A 896 -23.48 -28.75 42.11
N LEU A 897 -22.58 -27.92 41.56
CA LEU A 897 -21.65 -27.08 42.32
C LEU A 897 -21.95 -25.58 42.20
N ASP A 898 -22.29 -25.08 41.02
CA ASP A 898 -22.66 -23.67 40.79
C ASP A 898 -23.97 -23.48 39.99
N GLY A 899 -24.51 -24.56 39.43
CA GLY A 899 -25.80 -24.65 38.75
C GLY A 899 -26.21 -26.11 38.55
N ARG A 900 -27.12 -26.36 37.60
CA ARG A 900 -27.46 -27.71 37.13
C ARG A 900 -27.39 -27.79 35.61
N LEU A 901 -26.70 -28.82 35.12
CA LEU A 901 -26.67 -29.19 33.71
C LEU A 901 -27.60 -30.37 33.47
N LEU A 902 -28.52 -30.22 32.51
CA LEU A 902 -29.42 -31.29 32.07
C LEU A 902 -28.94 -31.91 30.75
N PRO A 903 -29.39 -33.13 30.41
CA PRO A 903 -29.19 -33.71 29.08
C PRO A 903 -29.57 -32.73 27.95
N PRO A 904 -28.88 -32.75 26.79
CA PRO A 904 -29.20 -31.85 25.68
C PRO A 904 -30.64 -31.96 25.16
N ASP A 905 -31.26 -33.11 25.38
CA ASP A 905 -32.58 -33.56 24.95
C ASP A 905 -33.64 -33.58 26.08
N ALA A 906 -33.30 -33.09 27.28
CA ALA A 906 -34.18 -33.08 28.44
C ALA A 906 -35.50 -32.31 28.23
N ASP A 907 -36.58 -32.82 28.83
CA ASP A 907 -37.95 -32.34 28.58
C ASP A 907 -38.45 -31.23 29.53
N ASP A 908 -39.66 -30.71 29.27
CA ASP A 908 -40.25 -29.62 30.06
C ASP A 908 -40.46 -30.00 31.55
N GLN A 909 -40.54 -31.29 31.89
CA GLN A 909 -40.75 -31.81 33.23
C GLN A 909 -39.42 -32.02 33.97
N GLU A 910 -38.38 -32.53 33.30
CA GLU A 910 -37.01 -32.59 33.85
C GLU A 910 -36.48 -31.17 34.18
N PHE A 911 -36.72 -30.20 33.30
CA PHE A 911 -36.39 -28.79 33.59
C PHE A 911 -37.18 -28.22 34.76
N ALA A 912 -38.45 -28.62 34.93
CA ALA A 912 -39.30 -28.18 36.05
C ALA A 912 -38.82 -28.75 37.39
N GLU A 913 -38.51 -30.03 37.43
CA GLU A 913 -37.93 -30.71 38.61
C GLU A 913 -36.55 -30.13 38.97
N ALA A 914 -35.74 -29.78 37.96
CA ALA A 914 -34.44 -29.15 38.17
C ALA A 914 -34.54 -27.73 38.76
N ILE A 915 -35.44 -26.86 38.30
CA ILE A 915 -35.58 -25.50 38.87
C ILE A 915 -36.16 -25.52 40.28
N VAL A 916 -37.16 -26.35 40.54
CA VAL A 916 -37.78 -26.47 41.88
C VAL A 916 -36.81 -27.15 42.86
N GLY A 917 -36.17 -28.24 42.43
CA GLY A 917 -35.16 -28.95 43.23
C GLY A 917 -33.93 -28.12 43.56
N LEU A 918 -33.49 -27.23 42.64
CA LEU A 918 -32.41 -26.27 42.91
C LEU A 918 -32.86 -25.20 43.91
N ALA A 919 -33.98 -24.52 43.65
CA ALA A 919 -34.44 -23.39 44.46
C ALA A 919 -34.82 -23.78 45.90
N LEU A 920 -35.23 -25.04 46.12
CA LEU A 920 -35.55 -25.58 47.43
C LEU A 920 -34.40 -26.37 48.08
N SER A 921 -33.20 -26.39 47.48
CA SER A 921 -32.05 -27.15 48.00
C SER A 921 -31.37 -26.47 49.20
N ASP A 922 -31.06 -27.25 50.24
CA ASP A 922 -30.22 -26.78 51.37
C ASP A 922 -28.79 -26.43 50.94
N ARG A 923 -28.36 -26.89 49.76
CA ARG A 923 -27.06 -26.54 49.15
C ARG A 923 -27.06 -25.18 48.44
N TYR A 924 -28.22 -24.56 48.22
CA TYR A 924 -28.35 -23.31 47.46
C TYR A 924 -27.37 -22.20 47.91
N PRO A 925 -27.18 -21.91 49.21
CA PRO A 925 -26.23 -20.87 49.65
C PRO A 925 -24.77 -21.18 49.28
N ALA A 926 -24.39 -22.45 49.19
CA ALA A 926 -23.06 -22.85 48.74
C ALA A 926 -22.92 -22.69 47.22
N MET A 927 -23.94 -23.09 46.45
CA MET A 927 -23.96 -22.94 44.99
C MET A 927 -23.93 -21.46 44.58
N ALA A 928 -24.74 -20.61 45.21
CA ALA A 928 -24.75 -19.16 44.99
C ALA A 928 -23.38 -18.52 45.23
N ARG A 929 -22.69 -18.90 46.32
CA ARG A 929 -21.33 -18.42 46.60
C ARG A 929 -20.30 -18.91 45.57
N ARG A 930 -20.36 -20.19 45.17
CA ARG A 930 -19.44 -20.76 44.17
C ARG A 930 -19.64 -20.14 42.78
N ALA A 931 -20.89 -19.86 42.40
CA ALA A 931 -21.24 -19.16 41.17
C ALA A 931 -20.61 -17.75 41.11
N VAL A 932 -20.71 -16.96 42.19
CA VAL A 932 -20.10 -15.62 42.26
C VAL A 932 -18.58 -15.70 42.30
N GLU A 933 -18.00 -16.64 43.04
CA GLU A 933 -16.54 -16.86 43.07
C GLU A 933 -16.01 -17.09 41.65
N LYS A 934 -16.59 -18.05 40.93
CA LYS A 934 -16.20 -18.42 39.56
C LYS A 934 -16.43 -17.29 38.55
N ALA A 935 -17.57 -16.59 38.64
CA ALA A 935 -17.85 -15.41 37.82
C ALA A 935 -16.84 -14.28 38.07
N SER A 936 -16.44 -14.07 39.33
CA SER A 936 -15.47 -13.04 39.72
C SER A 936 -14.05 -13.37 39.27
N THR A 937 -13.63 -14.64 39.36
CA THR A 937 -12.25 -15.06 39.06
C THR A 937 -12.01 -15.32 37.58
N LEU A 938 -12.93 -16.01 36.89
CA LEU A 938 -12.73 -16.44 35.50
C LEU A 938 -13.35 -15.49 34.47
N PHE A 939 -14.46 -14.83 34.80
CA PHE A 939 -15.28 -14.12 33.82
C PHE A 939 -15.45 -12.61 34.11
N SER A 940 -14.72 -12.05 35.07
CA SER A 940 -14.71 -10.60 35.30
C SER A 940 -14.01 -9.85 34.15
N TRP A 941 -14.42 -8.61 33.90
CA TRP A 941 -13.85 -7.79 32.83
C TRP A 941 -12.34 -7.56 32.96
N ASP A 942 -11.80 -7.57 34.17
CA ASP A 942 -10.36 -7.46 34.43
C ASP A 942 -9.61 -8.76 34.06
N SER A 943 -10.11 -9.94 34.46
CA SER A 943 -9.56 -11.23 34.01
C SER A 943 -9.56 -11.35 32.48
N ILE A 944 -10.66 -10.95 31.83
CA ILE A 944 -10.76 -10.97 30.35
C ILE A 944 -9.84 -9.93 29.70
N ALA A 945 -9.61 -8.77 30.34
CA ALA A 945 -8.64 -7.79 29.87
C ALA A 945 -7.20 -8.33 29.96
N GLU A 946 -6.82 -9.04 31.02
CA GLU A 946 -5.50 -9.69 31.13
C GLU A 946 -5.28 -10.78 30.07
N GLU A 947 -6.29 -11.62 29.81
CA GLU A 947 -6.22 -12.64 28.75
C GLU A 947 -6.09 -12.01 27.37
N LEU A 948 -6.90 -10.98 27.09
CA LEU A 948 -6.80 -10.18 25.87
C LEU A 948 -5.42 -9.54 25.73
N GLN A 949 -4.82 -9.02 26.81
CA GLN A 949 -3.49 -8.42 26.78
C GLN A 949 -2.41 -9.45 26.38
N ARG A 950 -2.46 -10.66 26.95
CA ARG A 950 -1.56 -11.79 26.60
C ARG A 950 -1.71 -12.19 25.13
N VAL A 951 -2.94 -12.40 24.67
CA VAL A 951 -3.26 -12.71 23.26
C VAL A 951 -2.69 -11.64 22.32
N LEU A 952 -2.90 -10.35 22.62
CA LEU A 952 -2.40 -9.23 21.80
C LEU A 952 -0.87 -9.06 21.84
N ARG A 953 -0.20 -9.40 22.94
CA ARG A 953 1.26 -9.27 23.09
C ARG A 953 2.07 -10.40 22.43
N ALA A 954 1.43 -11.54 22.17
CA ALA A 954 2.01 -12.76 21.61
C ALA A 954 2.82 -13.61 22.61
N ASP A 955 2.45 -13.58 23.90
CA ASP A 955 3.14 -14.30 24.98
C ASP A 955 2.76 -15.81 25.03
N GLY A 956 2.53 -16.42 23.86
CA GLY A 956 2.07 -17.81 23.68
C GLY A 956 0.55 -17.99 23.63
N PRO A 957 0.06 -19.18 23.20
CA PRO A 957 -1.37 -19.50 23.20
C PRO A 957 -1.90 -19.70 24.62
N VAL A 958 -2.94 -18.95 24.99
CA VAL A 958 -3.62 -19.13 26.28
C VAL A 958 -4.50 -20.38 26.22
N LEU A 959 -4.10 -21.40 26.98
CA LEU A 959 -4.88 -22.61 27.25
C LEU A 959 -5.43 -22.54 28.68
N THR A 960 -6.69 -22.14 28.84
CA THR A 960 -7.41 -22.10 30.12
C THR A 960 -7.84 -23.49 30.65
N GLY A 961 -7.30 -24.58 30.09
CA GLY A 961 -7.70 -25.96 30.39
C GLY A 961 -7.35 -26.44 31.80
N ASP A 962 -6.21 -26.01 32.34
CA ASP A 962 -5.67 -26.48 33.63
C ASP A 962 -6.08 -25.58 34.83
N ARG A 963 -7.27 -24.98 34.77
CA ARG A 963 -7.92 -24.27 35.89
C ARG A 963 -9.27 -24.90 36.26
N ARG A 964 -9.30 -26.24 36.32
CA ARG A 964 -10.40 -27.04 36.87
C ARG A 964 -9.96 -27.69 38.18
#